data_AF-A0A952VRZ5-F1
#
_entry.id   AF-A0A952VRZ5-F1
#
_cell.length_a   1.000
_cell.length_b   1.000
_cell.length_c   1.000
_cell.angle_alpha   90.00
_cell.angle_beta   90.00
_cell.angle_gamma   90.00
#
_symmetry.space_group_name_H-M   'P 1'
#
loop_
_entity.id
_entity.type
_entity.pdbx_description
1 polymer ?
#
loop_
_entity_poly.entity_id
_entity_poly.type
_entity_poly.pdbx_seq_one_letter_code
_entity_poly.pdbx_strand_id
1 'polypeptide(L)'
;MSAMSPGNLLADAKSGLVVFFVALPLCLGIALASGAPLVSGLLAGIVGGIVVGMFSGSHTSVSGPAAGLTAVVASLILSLGSFSIFLTAVILAGLIQIVLGIAKGGFIAAFVPSSVIKGLLAAIGVIIVLKQIPHLVGHDPDPEGEMTFFQPDFETTFTELIRMFGDFQPSSAVMGLVSIALLVLWDKWEPLKKSLFPAPVAVVLFGIGAALWFEQLGDPWLIKPSHLVQVPIASDLGELFGLLPRLDFSQWTNPAVYTAGFTIAIVASLETLLNLQAVDRLDPQQRISPPSQELLAQGIGNVACGLVGGLPVTSVVIRGSVNVNAGGKTKLATIIHGTLLLVSVPLIPTWLNMIPLSCLAAILIVTGIKLASPALVRQMWNEGRYQFIPFVATVVAIVFTDLLIGIVIGMVVAIAFILNSNMRRPVHRFVEKHLGGEVVHIELANQVSFLNRAALSKALNEVPRHGHVLLDARNTDYIDPDVLDLIRDFKEQTGPAHGVEVSLVGFRGEYNFEDTIQYVDYSTRELQDAITPQQVLQILKDGNERVRTGRHLTRDFNRQVRATAEGQHPLAVVLSCIDSPTPAERVFDLGMGDIFSVRIAGNISSRKVLASAEYGCAVAGAKLILVMGHTRCGAVSAAVKLLCSTQMSAEAAGFEHFHYIVNELQQSADQEICRDLSERSAEEAGTVMDVVARRNVVRVVEQLHKQSRTIDGLIRKRQIAIVGAMYDVVTGNIEFLQDHLLVKEKAKLR
;
A
#
# COMPACT_ATOMS: atom_id res chain seq x y z
N MET A 1 21.75 2.71 26.88
CA MET A 1 21.60 2.68 28.35
C MET A 1 20.23 2.17 28.85
N SER A 2 19.40 1.48 28.04
CA SER A 2 18.05 1.03 28.44
C SER A 2 17.90 -0.48 28.69
N ALA A 3 18.89 -1.32 28.34
CA ALA A 3 18.77 -2.77 28.41
C ALA A 3 18.84 -3.34 29.84
N MET A 4 19.58 -2.69 30.74
CA MET A 4 19.82 -3.16 32.12
C MET A 4 18.87 -2.52 33.15
N SER A 5 17.72 -1.99 32.73
CA SER A 5 16.73 -1.55 33.71
C SER A 5 16.20 -2.78 34.48
N PRO A 6 15.92 -2.69 35.79
CA PRO A 6 15.45 -3.82 36.59
C PRO A 6 14.20 -4.50 36.01
N GLY A 7 13.30 -3.71 35.41
CA GLY A 7 12.08 -4.20 34.76
C GLY A 7 12.33 -4.94 33.44
N ASN A 8 13.43 -4.64 32.74
CA ASN A 8 13.82 -5.38 31.52
C ASN A 8 14.56 -6.67 31.90
N LEU A 9 15.44 -6.62 32.90
CA LEU A 9 16.16 -7.80 33.42
C LEU A 9 15.22 -8.92 33.84
N LEU A 10 14.18 -8.60 34.63
CA LEU A 10 13.20 -9.60 35.07
C LEU A 10 12.39 -10.17 33.91
N ALA A 11 11.98 -9.33 32.96
CA ALA A 11 11.21 -9.77 31.80
C ALA A 11 12.05 -10.69 30.89
N ASP A 12 13.31 -10.31 30.64
CA ASP A 12 14.24 -11.08 29.82
C ASP A 12 14.66 -12.39 30.50
N ALA A 13 14.80 -12.41 31.83
CA ALA A 13 15.08 -13.64 32.58
C ALA A 13 13.91 -14.63 32.53
N LYS A 14 12.67 -14.15 32.73
CA LYS A 14 11.45 -14.96 32.57
C LYS A 14 11.35 -15.51 31.14
N SER A 15 11.55 -14.64 30.16
CA SER A 15 11.48 -15.03 28.75
C SER A 15 12.56 -16.04 28.37
N GLY A 16 13.82 -15.79 28.74
CA GLY A 16 14.94 -16.70 28.50
C GLY A 16 14.73 -18.08 29.12
N LEU A 17 14.12 -18.15 30.31
CA LEU A 17 13.75 -19.42 30.94
C LEU A 17 12.65 -20.16 30.16
N VAL A 18 11.63 -19.46 29.66
CA VAL A 18 10.57 -20.05 28.83
C VAL A 18 11.14 -20.56 27.50
N VAL A 19 11.97 -19.75 26.84
CA VAL A 19 12.64 -20.12 25.59
C VAL A 19 13.55 -21.33 25.80
N PHE A 20 14.24 -21.44 26.94
CA PHE A 20 15.05 -22.59 27.30
C PHE A 20 14.28 -23.91 27.30
N PHE A 21 13.12 -23.98 27.94
CA PHE A 21 12.33 -25.21 27.97
C PHE A 21 11.83 -25.63 26.58
N VAL A 22 11.49 -24.65 25.72
CA VAL A 22 11.04 -24.95 24.36
C VAL A 22 12.19 -25.31 23.43
N ALA A 23 13.35 -24.66 23.57
CA ALA A 23 14.47 -24.84 22.67
C ALA A 23 15.26 -26.12 22.94
N LEU A 24 15.26 -26.63 24.18
CA LEU A 24 16.00 -27.83 24.56
C LEU A 24 15.59 -29.09 23.75
N PRO A 25 14.31 -29.51 23.73
CA PRO A 25 13.95 -30.70 22.98
C PRO A 25 14.03 -30.46 21.46
N LEU A 26 13.73 -29.24 21.00
CA LEU A 26 13.87 -28.86 19.59
C LEU A 26 15.33 -28.95 19.11
N CYS A 27 16.31 -28.56 19.93
CA CYS A 27 17.73 -28.75 19.62
C CYS A 27 18.06 -30.24 19.44
N LEU A 28 17.57 -31.10 20.33
CA LEU A 28 17.84 -32.54 20.31
C LEU A 28 17.19 -33.21 19.10
N GLY A 29 15.90 -32.97 18.85
CA GLY A 29 15.20 -33.64 17.77
C GLY A 29 15.58 -33.11 16.39
N ILE A 30 15.95 -31.83 16.22
CA ILE A 30 16.56 -31.37 14.95
C ILE A 30 17.89 -32.09 14.68
N ALA A 31 18.71 -32.31 15.71
CA ALA A 31 19.94 -33.07 15.54
C ALA A 31 19.68 -34.52 15.15
N LEU A 32 18.74 -35.17 15.83
CA LEU A 32 18.33 -36.54 15.54
C LEU A 32 17.77 -36.68 14.11
N ALA A 33 16.86 -35.78 13.71
CA ALA A 33 16.28 -35.73 12.37
C ALA A 33 17.32 -35.43 11.27
N SER A 34 18.36 -34.67 11.61
CA SER A 34 19.48 -34.38 10.70
C SER A 34 20.47 -35.55 10.59
N GLY A 35 20.30 -36.64 11.35
CA GLY A 35 21.29 -37.72 11.45
C GLY A 35 22.60 -37.29 12.12
N ALA A 36 22.56 -36.22 12.93
CA ALA A 36 23.71 -35.64 13.61
C ALA A 36 23.75 -36.06 15.10
N PRO A 37 24.92 -35.97 15.76
CA PRO A 37 25.00 -36.19 17.21
C PRO A 37 24.08 -35.23 17.98
N LEU A 38 23.36 -35.73 18.99
CA LEU A 38 22.43 -34.93 19.81
C LEU A 38 23.09 -33.68 20.43
N VAL A 39 24.34 -33.84 20.88
CA VAL A 39 25.15 -32.75 21.45
C VAL A 39 25.35 -31.60 20.45
N SER A 40 25.46 -31.89 19.15
CA SER A 40 25.62 -30.86 18.11
C SER A 40 24.43 -29.91 18.02
N GLY A 41 23.22 -30.40 18.27
CA GLY A 41 22.01 -29.56 18.35
C GLY A 41 22.02 -28.65 19.57
N LEU A 42 22.41 -29.18 20.73
CA LEU A 42 22.54 -28.41 21.97
C LEU A 42 23.61 -27.31 21.83
N LEU A 43 24.78 -27.64 21.26
CA LEU A 43 25.85 -26.68 21.00
C LEU A 43 25.40 -25.58 20.05
N ALA A 44 24.67 -25.91 18.99
CA ALA A 44 24.08 -24.92 18.09
C ALA A 44 23.11 -23.99 18.83
N GLY A 45 22.29 -24.52 19.76
CA GLY A 45 21.44 -23.70 20.62
C GLY A 45 22.22 -22.76 21.55
N ILE A 46 23.30 -23.26 22.16
CA ILE A 46 24.19 -22.46 23.03
C ILE A 46 24.86 -21.33 22.24
N VAL A 47 25.46 -21.65 21.10
CA VAL A 47 26.13 -20.66 20.23
C VAL A 47 25.12 -19.66 19.68
N GLY A 48 23.94 -20.11 19.26
CA GLY A 48 22.84 -19.25 18.81
C GLY A 48 22.34 -18.30 19.89
N GLY A 49 22.22 -18.74 21.14
CA GLY A 49 21.80 -17.88 22.24
C GLY A 49 22.88 -16.90 22.69
N ILE A 50 24.13 -17.36 22.82
CA ILE A 50 25.23 -16.56 23.37
C ILE A 50 25.93 -15.76 22.28
N VAL A 51 26.56 -16.44 21.32
CA VAL A 51 27.41 -15.80 20.30
C VAL A 51 26.57 -14.93 19.37
N VAL A 52 25.55 -15.52 18.73
CA VAL A 52 24.69 -14.73 17.82
C VAL A 52 23.95 -13.65 18.60
N GLY A 53 23.44 -13.95 19.80
CA GLY A 53 22.81 -12.99 20.69
C GLY A 53 23.67 -11.78 21.06
N MET A 54 24.99 -11.94 21.18
CA MET A 54 25.90 -10.81 21.44
C MET A 54 26.04 -9.89 20.23
N PHE A 55 26.17 -10.43 19.02
CA PHE A 55 26.45 -9.69 17.79
C PHE A 55 25.20 -9.21 17.04
N SER A 56 24.05 -9.85 17.26
CA SER A 56 22.78 -9.51 16.63
C SER A 56 22.33 -8.09 17.01
N GLY A 57 21.72 -7.41 16.02
CA GLY A 57 21.04 -6.13 16.22
C GLY A 57 19.57 -6.31 16.66
N SER A 58 19.06 -7.54 16.70
CA SER A 58 17.69 -7.83 17.10
C SER A 58 17.52 -7.80 18.62
N HIS A 59 16.35 -7.33 19.05
CA HIS A 59 15.97 -7.33 20.46
C HIS A 59 15.27 -8.62 20.90
N THR A 60 14.67 -9.35 19.97
CA THR A 60 13.71 -10.42 20.27
C THR A 60 13.99 -11.70 19.49
N SER A 61 14.82 -11.66 18.44
CA SER A 61 15.21 -12.86 17.73
C SER A 61 16.04 -13.81 18.60
N VAL A 62 15.77 -15.10 18.44
CA VAL A 62 16.50 -16.19 19.09
C VAL A 62 16.99 -17.14 18.01
N SER A 63 18.30 -17.38 18.01
CA SER A 63 18.96 -18.21 17.01
C SER A 63 19.23 -19.61 17.51
N GLY A 64 19.44 -20.54 16.58
CA GLY A 64 19.81 -21.92 16.88
C GLY A 64 19.57 -22.83 15.68
N PRO A 65 19.63 -24.16 15.87
CA PRO A 65 19.36 -25.09 14.78
C PRO A 65 17.91 -24.92 14.30
N ALA A 66 17.74 -24.90 12.98
CA ALA A 66 16.47 -24.63 12.32
C ALA A 66 15.92 -25.88 11.64
N ALA A 67 14.63 -26.13 11.83
CA ALA A 67 13.96 -27.28 11.24
C ALA A 67 13.94 -27.22 9.69
N GLY A 68 13.94 -26.03 9.10
CA GLY A 68 13.98 -25.87 7.64
C GLY A 68 15.31 -26.28 7.00
N LEU A 69 16.39 -26.38 7.81
CA LEU A 69 17.68 -26.89 7.36
C LEU A 69 17.85 -28.40 7.58
N THR A 70 16.98 -29.08 8.34
CA THR A 70 17.15 -30.49 8.74
C THR A 70 17.41 -31.42 7.55
N ALA A 71 16.54 -31.40 6.53
CA ALA A 71 16.66 -32.26 5.36
C ALA A 71 17.94 -31.95 4.54
N VAL A 72 18.30 -30.67 4.42
CA VAL A 72 19.52 -30.23 3.75
C VAL A 72 20.75 -30.74 4.50
N VAL A 73 20.77 -30.60 5.83
CA VAL A 73 21.87 -31.07 6.67
C VAL A 73 22.00 -32.59 6.60
N ALA A 74 20.91 -33.35 6.71
CA ALA A 74 20.91 -34.80 6.58
C ALA A 74 21.51 -35.24 5.23
N SER A 75 21.05 -34.63 4.13
CA SER A 75 21.56 -34.89 2.79
C SER A 75 23.05 -34.56 2.64
N LEU A 76 23.50 -33.44 3.22
CA LEU A 76 24.90 -33.01 3.17
C LEU A 76 25.82 -33.90 4.02
N ILE A 77 25.38 -34.34 5.20
CA ILE A 77 26.14 -35.30 6.02
C ILE A 77 26.32 -36.62 5.26
N LEU A 78 25.24 -37.14 4.65
CA LEU A 78 25.28 -38.37 3.87
C LEU A 78 26.18 -38.24 2.63
N SER A 79 26.06 -37.15 1.86
CA SER A 79 26.85 -36.93 0.65
C SER A 79 28.34 -36.68 0.93
N LEU A 80 28.68 -36.05 2.05
CA LEU A 80 30.07 -35.86 2.48
C LEU A 80 30.64 -37.10 3.18
N GLY A 81 29.79 -38.06 3.56
CA GLY A 81 30.17 -39.33 4.19
C GLY A 81 30.65 -39.23 5.65
N SER A 82 30.72 -38.02 6.21
CA SER A 82 31.15 -37.80 7.60
C SER A 82 30.62 -36.47 8.14
N PHE A 83 30.10 -36.52 9.37
CA PHE A 83 29.72 -35.33 10.13
C PHE A 83 30.91 -34.40 10.39
N SER A 84 32.12 -34.95 10.56
CA SER A 84 33.34 -34.15 10.80
C SER A 84 33.71 -33.29 9.59
N ILE A 85 33.48 -33.81 8.37
CA ILE A 85 33.69 -33.09 7.12
C ILE A 85 32.60 -32.03 6.93
N PHE A 86 31.36 -32.37 7.27
CA PHE A 86 30.23 -31.44 7.24
C PHE A 86 30.48 -30.18 8.09
N LEU A 87 31.10 -30.30 9.28
CA LEU A 87 31.45 -29.14 10.10
C LEU A 87 32.36 -28.13 9.38
N THR A 88 33.27 -28.59 8.53
CA THR A 88 34.10 -27.72 7.69
C THR A 88 33.25 -26.92 6.70
N ALA A 89 32.20 -27.52 6.14
CA ALA A 89 31.23 -26.82 5.31
C ALA A 89 30.43 -25.78 6.09
N VAL A 90 30.09 -26.04 7.36
CA VAL A 90 29.43 -25.08 8.26
C VAL A 90 30.32 -23.86 8.54
N ILE A 91 31.62 -24.06 8.76
CA ILE A 91 32.59 -22.96 8.90
C ILE A 91 32.60 -22.10 7.63
N LEU A 92 32.71 -22.74 6.46
CA LEU A 92 32.72 -22.03 5.19
C LEU A 92 31.42 -21.27 4.96
N ALA A 93 30.27 -21.87 5.31
CA ALA A 93 28.98 -21.21 5.23
C ALA A 93 28.94 -19.93 6.07
N GLY A 94 29.45 -20.00 7.30
CA GLY A 94 29.57 -18.84 8.19
C GLY A 94 30.46 -17.74 7.62
N LEU A 95 31.59 -18.10 7.00
CA LEU A 95 32.46 -17.13 6.32
C LEU A 95 31.76 -16.45 5.15
N ILE A 96 31.02 -17.19 4.33
CA ILE A 96 30.22 -16.62 3.22
C ILE A 96 29.16 -15.65 3.78
N GLN A 97 28.47 -16.02 4.86
CA GLN A 97 27.49 -15.16 5.51
C GLN A 97 28.10 -13.87 6.09
N ILE A 98 29.29 -13.94 6.68
CA ILE A 98 30.04 -12.75 7.13
C ILE A 98 30.30 -11.82 5.94
N VAL A 99 30.76 -12.36 4.81
CA VAL A 99 30.99 -11.57 3.58
C VAL A 99 29.70 -10.93 3.09
N LEU A 100 28.58 -11.68 3.05
CA LEU A 100 27.27 -11.15 2.68
C LEU A 100 26.81 -10.04 3.63
N GLY A 101 27.01 -10.19 4.93
CA GLY A 101 26.70 -9.17 5.93
C GLY A 101 27.48 -7.87 5.70
N ILE A 102 28.80 -7.98 5.48
CA ILE A 102 29.67 -6.82 5.18
C ILE A 102 29.29 -6.15 3.86
N ALA A 103 28.96 -6.95 2.83
CA ALA A 103 28.52 -6.47 1.52
C ALA A 103 27.09 -5.91 1.51
N LYS A 104 26.43 -5.84 2.68
CA LYS A 104 25.03 -5.40 2.86
C LYS A 104 24.01 -6.26 2.09
N GLY A 105 24.29 -7.54 1.90
CA GLY A 105 23.40 -8.51 1.24
C GLY A 105 22.04 -8.73 1.93
N GLY A 106 21.85 -8.23 3.15
CA GLY A 106 20.57 -8.31 3.86
C GLY A 106 19.43 -7.50 3.23
N PHE A 107 19.72 -6.66 2.23
CA PHE A 107 18.71 -5.86 1.51
C PHE A 107 17.65 -6.73 0.81
N ILE A 108 17.98 -7.99 0.47
CA ILE A 108 17.06 -8.95 -0.19
C ILE A 108 15.76 -9.12 0.61
N ALA A 109 15.86 -9.07 1.94
CA ALA A 109 14.70 -9.21 2.81
C ALA A 109 13.60 -8.16 2.51
N ALA A 110 13.99 -6.96 2.05
CA ALA A 110 13.04 -5.86 1.79
C ALA A 110 12.08 -6.16 0.62
N PHE A 111 12.39 -7.13 -0.25
CA PHE A 111 11.57 -7.47 -1.41
C PHE A 111 10.48 -8.50 -1.10
N VAL A 112 10.43 -9.02 0.12
CA VAL A 112 9.49 -10.08 0.49
C VAL A 112 8.12 -9.45 0.81
N PRO A 113 7.05 -9.79 0.07
CA PRO A 113 5.75 -9.19 0.29
C PRO A 113 5.17 -9.52 1.67
N SER A 114 4.42 -8.58 2.24
CA SER A 114 3.84 -8.75 3.59
C SER A 114 2.87 -9.93 3.69
N SER A 115 2.13 -10.24 2.62
CA SER A 115 1.25 -11.42 2.54
C SER A 115 2.03 -12.73 2.64
N VAL A 116 3.25 -12.79 2.11
CA VAL A 116 4.13 -13.96 2.19
C VAL A 116 4.68 -14.12 3.60
N ILE A 117 5.12 -13.03 4.26
CA ILE A 117 5.61 -13.08 5.66
C ILE A 117 4.49 -13.50 6.63
N LYS A 118 3.28 -12.96 6.46
CA LYS A 118 2.11 -13.37 7.25
C LYS A 118 1.73 -14.83 6.95
N GLY A 119 1.83 -15.24 5.69
CA GLY A 119 1.60 -16.63 5.26
C GLY A 119 2.59 -17.59 5.91
N LEU A 120 3.86 -17.21 5.94
CA LEU A 120 4.93 -17.92 6.65
C LEU A 120 4.62 -18.12 8.13
N LEU A 121 4.26 -17.05 8.85
CA LEU A 121 3.90 -17.12 10.28
C LEU A 121 2.70 -18.06 10.52
N ALA A 122 1.65 -17.95 9.69
CA ALA A 122 0.48 -18.80 9.79
C ALA A 122 0.81 -20.27 9.47
N ALA A 123 1.61 -20.52 8.43
CA ALA A 123 2.02 -21.87 8.04
C ALA A 123 2.81 -22.56 9.16
N ILE A 124 3.78 -21.85 9.76
CA ILE A 124 4.57 -22.39 10.86
C ILE A 124 3.69 -22.66 12.08
N GLY A 125 2.74 -21.77 12.39
CA GLY A 125 1.74 -22.03 13.43
C GLY A 125 0.93 -23.30 13.18
N VAL A 126 0.47 -23.52 11.94
CA VAL A 126 -0.26 -24.72 11.53
C VAL A 126 0.63 -25.97 11.64
N ILE A 127 1.85 -25.94 11.11
CA ILE A 127 2.79 -27.07 11.17
C ILE A 127 3.09 -27.45 12.60
N ILE A 128 3.35 -26.48 13.48
CA ILE A 128 3.58 -26.74 14.91
C ILE A 128 2.37 -27.45 15.49
N VAL A 129 1.15 -26.98 15.27
CA VAL A 129 -0.04 -27.64 15.81
C VAL A 129 -0.16 -29.08 15.29
N LEU A 130 0.00 -29.29 13.98
CA LEU A 130 -0.12 -30.63 13.37
C LEU A 130 0.94 -31.60 13.90
N LYS A 131 2.20 -31.19 13.97
CA LYS A 131 3.32 -32.05 14.40
C LYS A 131 3.36 -32.29 15.90
N GLN A 132 2.74 -31.43 16.71
CA GLN A 132 2.77 -31.58 18.18
C GLN A 132 1.56 -32.35 18.74
N ILE A 133 0.49 -32.55 17.96
CA ILE A 133 -0.67 -33.34 18.39
C ILE A 133 -0.31 -34.81 18.70
N PRO A 134 0.48 -35.54 17.89
CA PRO A 134 0.93 -36.89 18.24
C PRO A 134 1.68 -36.95 19.57
N HIS A 135 2.65 -36.03 19.77
CA HIS A 135 3.41 -35.92 21.01
C HIS A 135 2.54 -35.62 22.24
N LEU A 136 1.47 -34.84 22.06
CA LEU A 136 0.52 -34.52 23.12
C LEU A 136 -0.17 -35.78 23.68
N VAL A 137 -0.39 -36.81 22.86
CA VAL A 137 -1.08 -38.05 23.24
C VAL A 137 -0.14 -39.24 23.47
N GLY A 138 1.17 -38.99 23.44
CA GLY A 138 2.20 -40.02 23.64
C GLY A 138 2.43 -40.91 22.42
N HIS A 139 2.17 -40.40 21.22
CA HIS A 139 2.63 -41.02 19.98
C HIS A 139 3.89 -40.30 19.50
N ASP A 140 5.06 -40.87 19.85
CA ASP A 140 6.38 -40.27 19.61
C ASP A 140 7.28 -41.11 18.66
N PRO A 141 6.83 -41.52 17.46
CA PRO A 141 7.69 -42.22 16.51
C PRO A 141 8.72 -41.28 15.85
N ASP A 142 8.39 -40.00 15.72
CA ASP A 142 9.24 -38.96 15.14
C ASP A 142 9.99 -38.14 16.20
N PRO A 143 11.18 -37.61 15.89
CA PRO A 143 11.90 -36.70 16.78
C PRO A 143 11.28 -35.29 16.82
N GLU A 144 11.32 -34.64 17.99
CA GLU A 144 10.87 -33.25 18.16
C GLU A 144 11.65 -32.26 17.27
N GLY A 145 11.03 -31.74 16.22
CA GLY A 145 11.68 -30.83 15.27
C GLY A 145 11.69 -31.32 13.84
N GLU A 146 11.20 -32.53 13.58
CA GLU A 146 10.88 -32.98 12.23
C GLU A 146 9.61 -32.25 11.72
N MET A 147 9.79 -31.41 10.71
CA MET A 147 8.74 -30.50 10.22
C MET A 147 8.36 -30.78 8.77
N THR A 148 8.98 -31.75 8.11
CA THR A 148 8.64 -32.11 6.73
C THR A 148 7.29 -32.83 6.65
N PHE A 149 6.56 -32.59 5.56
CA PHE A 149 5.27 -33.25 5.35
C PHE A 149 5.42 -34.74 5.06
N PHE A 150 6.40 -35.09 4.20
CA PHE A 150 6.76 -36.46 3.87
C PHE A 150 7.90 -36.90 4.78
N GLN A 151 7.64 -37.92 5.60
CA GLN A 151 8.58 -38.39 6.61
C GLN A 151 9.52 -39.48 6.06
N PRO A 152 10.70 -39.70 6.69
CA PRO A 152 11.66 -40.73 6.28
C PRO A 152 11.13 -42.17 6.33
N ASP A 153 10.10 -42.41 7.14
CA ASP A 153 9.43 -43.70 7.31
C ASP A 153 8.32 -43.97 6.27
N PHE A 154 8.23 -43.10 5.25
CA PHE A 154 7.20 -43.09 4.20
C PHE A 154 5.79 -42.71 4.67
N GLU A 155 5.66 -42.19 5.89
CA GLU A 155 4.42 -41.63 6.39
C GLU A 155 4.29 -40.14 6.04
N THR A 156 3.11 -39.61 6.38
CA THR A 156 2.85 -38.17 6.26
C THR A 156 2.36 -37.63 7.58
N THR A 157 2.49 -36.32 7.76
CA THR A 157 1.89 -35.61 8.90
C THR A 157 0.42 -35.99 9.14
N PHE A 158 -0.36 -36.29 8.10
CA PHE A 158 -1.76 -36.71 8.26
C PHE A 158 -1.91 -38.19 8.59
N THR A 159 -1.02 -39.05 8.09
CA THR A 159 -1.06 -40.47 8.46
C THR A 159 -0.74 -40.66 9.94
N GLU A 160 0.22 -39.89 10.48
CA GLU A 160 0.55 -39.88 11.91
C GLU A 160 -0.64 -39.45 12.79
N LEU A 161 -1.40 -38.43 12.36
CA LEU A 161 -2.65 -38.04 13.05
C LEU A 161 -3.73 -39.13 13.03
N ILE A 162 -3.68 -40.06 12.08
CA ILE A 162 -4.60 -41.20 12.05
C ILE A 162 -4.04 -42.34 12.93
N ARG A 163 -2.73 -42.57 12.88
CA ARG A 163 -2.06 -43.65 13.64
C ARG A 163 -2.03 -43.42 15.14
N MET A 164 -1.99 -42.17 15.59
CA MET A 164 -2.03 -41.84 17.02
C MET A 164 -3.28 -42.38 17.73
N PHE A 165 -4.39 -42.64 17.01
CA PHE A 165 -5.58 -43.27 17.59
C PHE A 165 -5.36 -44.76 17.95
N GLY A 166 -4.40 -45.42 17.31
CA GLY A 166 -4.02 -46.81 17.58
C GLY A 166 -2.88 -46.97 18.59
N ASP A 167 -2.03 -45.95 18.76
CA ASP A 167 -0.87 -45.94 19.66
C ASP A 167 -1.00 -44.80 20.69
N PHE A 168 -2.08 -44.86 21.46
CA PHE A 168 -2.46 -43.84 22.42
C PHE A 168 -1.95 -44.17 23.83
N GLN A 169 -1.22 -43.25 24.47
CA GLN A 169 -0.79 -43.39 25.85
C GLN A 169 -1.64 -42.51 26.79
N PRO A 170 -2.48 -43.09 27.66
CA PRO A 170 -3.41 -42.32 28.50
C PRO A 170 -2.74 -41.29 29.41
N SER A 171 -1.58 -41.61 29.99
CA SER A 171 -0.84 -40.71 30.89
C SER A 171 -0.36 -39.46 30.16
N SER A 172 0.25 -39.61 28.99
CA SER A 172 0.72 -38.50 28.14
C SER A 172 -0.44 -37.60 27.70
N ALA A 173 -1.55 -38.19 27.24
CA ALA A 173 -2.74 -37.44 26.85
C ALA A 173 -3.35 -36.62 27.99
N VAL A 174 -3.46 -37.20 29.19
CA VAL A 174 -3.96 -36.47 30.37
C VAL A 174 -3.03 -35.32 30.73
N MET A 175 -1.71 -35.55 30.77
CA MET A 175 -0.74 -34.49 31.05
C MET A 175 -0.80 -33.39 30.01
N GLY A 176 -0.85 -33.73 28.73
CA GLY A 176 -0.93 -32.79 27.62
C GLY A 176 -2.18 -31.92 27.71
N LEU A 177 -3.36 -32.53 27.89
CA LEU A 177 -4.64 -31.81 28.00
C LEU A 177 -4.71 -30.91 29.23
N VAL A 178 -4.23 -31.39 30.39
CA VAL A 178 -4.15 -30.56 31.61
C VAL A 178 -3.15 -29.43 31.43
N SER A 179 -2.03 -29.67 30.75
CA SER A 179 -1.04 -28.62 30.43
C SER A 179 -1.64 -27.53 29.53
N ILE A 180 -2.40 -27.90 28.49
CA ILE A 180 -3.15 -26.94 27.66
C ILE A 180 -4.15 -26.16 28.51
N ALA A 181 -4.93 -26.85 29.35
CA ALA A 181 -5.90 -26.19 30.23
C ALA A 181 -5.22 -25.19 31.17
N LEU A 182 -4.08 -25.56 31.78
CA LEU A 182 -3.28 -24.68 32.63
C LEU A 182 -2.80 -23.44 31.86
N LEU A 183 -2.25 -23.61 30.65
CA LEU A 183 -1.80 -22.49 29.82
C LEU A 183 -2.94 -21.53 29.44
N VAL A 184 -4.09 -22.08 29.05
CA VAL A 184 -5.28 -21.29 28.67
C VAL A 184 -5.87 -20.56 29.89
N LEU A 185 -5.92 -21.21 31.06
CA LEU A 185 -6.35 -20.58 32.31
C LEU A 185 -5.40 -19.45 32.72
N TRP A 186 -4.09 -19.67 32.58
CA TRP A 186 -3.07 -18.65 32.86
C TRP A 186 -3.27 -17.39 32.00
N ASP A 187 -3.63 -17.57 30.72
CA ASP A 187 -3.86 -16.47 29.78
C ASP A 187 -5.27 -15.85 29.89
N LYS A 188 -6.16 -16.39 30.73
CA LYS A 188 -7.48 -15.81 31.01
C LYS A 188 -7.54 -15.08 32.35
N TRP A 189 -6.74 -15.50 33.33
CA TRP A 189 -6.80 -14.96 34.69
C TRP A 189 -5.69 -13.92 34.94
N GLU A 190 -6.09 -12.65 35.09
CA GLU A 190 -5.18 -11.51 35.31
C GLU A 190 -4.14 -11.68 36.43
N PRO A 191 -4.47 -12.25 37.62
CA PRO A 191 -3.47 -12.47 38.66
C PRO A 191 -2.35 -13.42 38.21
N LEU A 192 -2.68 -14.44 37.42
CA LEU A 192 -1.72 -15.42 36.90
C LEU A 192 -0.85 -14.80 35.79
N LYS A 193 -1.41 -13.95 34.93
CA LYS A 193 -0.64 -13.19 33.93
C LYS A 193 0.43 -12.29 34.55
N LYS A 194 0.12 -11.69 35.70
CA LYS A 194 1.04 -10.79 36.42
C LYS A 194 2.02 -11.54 37.32
N SER A 195 1.90 -12.86 37.41
CA SER A 195 2.75 -13.70 38.25
C SER A 195 4.23 -13.57 37.88
N LEU A 196 5.08 -13.75 38.89
CA LEU A 196 6.52 -13.92 38.69
C LEU A 196 6.87 -15.25 38.03
N PHE A 197 6.00 -16.26 38.18
CA PHE A 197 6.17 -17.59 37.58
C PHE A 197 5.51 -17.67 36.20
N PRO A 198 6.29 -17.92 35.12
CA PRO A 198 5.75 -18.11 33.78
C PRO A 198 4.93 -19.40 33.67
N ALA A 199 3.84 -19.37 32.89
CA ALA A 199 2.97 -20.53 32.68
C ALA A 199 3.71 -21.79 32.17
N PRO A 200 4.67 -21.68 31.22
CA PRO A 200 5.44 -22.84 30.76
C PRO A 200 6.27 -23.52 31.87
N VAL A 201 6.77 -22.75 32.84
CA VAL A 201 7.50 -23.30 33.99
C VAL A 201 6.55 -24.11 34.89
N ALA A 202 5.35 -23.58 35.14
CA ALA A 202 4.33 -24.29 35.91
C ALA A 202 3.91 -25.60 35.23
N VAL A 203 3.79 -25.60 33.90
CA VAL A 203 3.49 -26.80 33.10
C VAL A 203 4.59 -27.84 33.23
N VAL A 204 5.86 -27.45 33.12
CA VAL A 204 7.00 -28.38 33.27
C VAL A 204 7.05 -28.97 34.68
N LEU A 205 6.91 -28.15 35.72
CA LEU A 205 6.89 -28.62 37.12
C LEU A 205 5.71 -29.56 37.39
N PHE A 206 4.53 -29.24 36.85
CA PHE A 206 3.38 -30.14 36.87
C PHE A 206 3.69 -31.46 36.17
N GLY A 207 4.29 -31.42 34.97
CA GLY A 207 4.66 -32.60 34.20
C GLY A 207 5.61 -33.53 34.96
N ILE A 208 6.66 -32.99 35.57
CA ILE A 208 7.61 -33.76 36.38
C ILE A 208 6.88 -34.40 37.59
N GLY A 209 6.06 -33.62 38.30
CA GLY A 209 5.32 -34.13 39.46
C GLY A 209 4.29 -35.20 39.09
N ALA A 210 3.58 -35.02 37.97
CA ALA A 210 2.63 -35.98 37.44
C ALA A 210 3.32 -37.26 36.97
N ALA A 211 4.49 -37.15 36.30
CA ALA A 211 5.27 -38.30 35.86
C ALA A 211 5.73 -39.17 37.03
N LEU A 212 6.26 -38.54 38.09
CA LEU A 212 6.64 -39.22 39.32
C LEU A 212 5.45 -39.89 40.02
N TRP A 213 4.28 -39.27 39.96
CA TRP A 213 3.07 -39.86 40.55
C TRP A 213 2.56 -41.05 39.73
N PHE A 214 2.56 -40.94 38.41
CA PHE A 214 2.15 -42.01 37.51
C PHE A 214 3.09 -43.22 37.54
N GLU A 215 4.37 -43.02 37.80
CA GLU A 215 5.33 -44.10 38.05
C GLU A 215 4.88 -45.00 39.21
N GLN A 216 4.27 -44.43 40.26
CA GLN A 216 3.75 -45.20 41.41
C GLN A 216 2.49 -46.00 41.08
N LEU A 217 1.75 -45.61 40.04
CA LEU A 217 0.51 -46.28 39.63
C LEU A 217 0.76 -47.50 38.73
N GLY A 218 1.96 -47.59 38.12
CA GLY A 218 2.33 -48.68 37.20
C GLY A 218 1.58 -48.64 35.87
N ASP A 219 1.61 -49.72 35.11
CA ASP A 219 0.89 -49.81 33.83
C ASP A 219 -0.64 -49.71 34.03
N PRO A 220 -1.38 -48.97 33.18
CA PRO A 220 -0.98 -48.32 31.92
C PRO A 220 -0.53 -46.84 32.07
N TRP A 221 -0.31 -46.36 33.29
CA TRP A 221 0.01 -44.96 33.58
C TRP A 221 1.51 -44.65 33.48
N LEU A 222 2.36 -45.68 33.55
CA LEU A 222 3.80 -45.54 33.42
C LEU A 222 4.19 -44.83 32.11
N ILE A 223 5.04 -43.79 32.24
CA ILE A 223 5.57 -43.05 31.10
C ILE A 223 6.87 -43.70 30.65
N LYS A 224 6.91 -44.19 29.41
CA LYS A 224 8.15 -44.77 28.85
C LYS A 224 9.20 -43.68 28.63
N PRO A 225 10.50 -44.00 28.73
CA PRO A 225 11.58 -43.06 28.45
C PRO A 225 11.54 -42.42 27.04
N SER A 226 10.90 -43.06 26.08
CA SER A 226 10.65 -42.51 24.73
C SER A 226 9.78 -41.25 24.75
N HIS A 227 8.92 -41.10 25.76
CA HIS A 227 8.00 -39.97 25.92
C HIS A 227 8.54 -38.89 26.87
N LEU A 228 9.81 -39.02 27.26
CA LEU A 228 10.54 -38.06 28.08
C LEU A 228 11.66 -37.41 27.26
N VAL A 229 12.10 -36.24 27.69
CA VAL A 229 13.30 -35.59 27.14
C VAL A 229 14.54 -36.49 27.29
N GLN A 230 15.40 -36.51 26.26
CA GLN A 230 16.58 -37.39 26.21
C GLN A 230 17.87 -36.58 26.02
N VAL A 231 18.29 -35.88 27.06
CA VAL A 231 19.62 -35.23 27.13
C VAL A 231 20.69 -36.30 27.40
N PRO A 232 21.79 -36.31 26.63
CA PRO A 232 22.94 -37.18 26.91
C PRO A 232 23.50 -36.96 28.32
N ILE A 233 23.71 -38.03 29.07
CA ILE A 233 24.28 -37.99 30.43
C ILE A 233 25.77 -38.32 30.32
N ALA A 234 26.63 -37.41 30.79
CA ALA A 234 28.05 -37.65 30.97
C ALA A 234 28.35 -37.79 32.47
N SER A 235 29.16 -38.77 32.85
CA SER A 235 29.49 -39.00 34.27
C SER A 235 30.57 -38.04 34.78
N ASP A 236 31.42 -37.55 33.89
CA ASP A 236 32.41 -36.52 34.17
C ASP A 236 32.61 -35.54 32.99
N LEU A 237 33.40 -34.48 33.22
CA LEU A 237 33.72 -33.49 32.19
C LEU A 237 34.54 -34.08 31.03
N GLY A 238 35.35 -35.11 31.27
CA GLY A 238 36.17 -35.76 30.25
C GLY A 238 35.33 -36.53 29.23
N GLU A 239 34.32 -37.27 29.69
CA GLU A 239 33.31 -37.91 28.84
C GLU A 239 32.52 -36.87 28.04
N LEU A 240 32.17 -35.74 28.66
CA LEU A 240 31.50 -34.64 27.97
C LEU A 240 32.35 -34.07 26.82
N PHE A 241 33.66 -33.87 27.03
CA PHE A 241 34.58 -33.48 25.96
C PHE A 241 34.77 -34.58 24.91
N GLY A 242 34.67 -35.86 25.31
CA GLY A 242 34.70 -37.00 24.40
C GLY A 242 33.51 -37.08 23.45
N LEU A 243 32.35 -36.54 23.85
CA LEU A 243 31.15 -36.45 23.01
C LEU A 243 31.23 -35.33 21.96
N LEU A 244 32.21 -34.43 22.04
CA LEU A 244 32.37 -33.34 21.08
C LEU A 244 32.88 -33.88 19.73
N PRO A 245 32.16 -33.63 18.63
CA PRO A 245 32.62 -33.96 17.30
C PRO A 245 33.97 -33.30 17.00
N ARG A 246 34.89 -34.05 16.39
CA ARG A 246 36.21 -33.51 15.99
C ARG A 246 36.13 -32.95 14.57
N LEU A 247 36.80 -31.82 14.36
CA LEU A 247 36.98 -31.24 13.04
C LEU A 247 37.98 -32.04 12.21
N ASP A 248 37.70 -32.16 10.91
CA ASP A 248 38.64 -32.73 9.94
C ASP A 248 39.00 -31.70 8.86
N PHE A 249 40.12 -31.00 9.08
CA PHE A 249 40.68 -30.06 8.11
C PHE A 249 41.39 -30.74 6.93
N SER A 250 41.59 -32.07 6.96
CA SER A 250 42.24 -32.78 5.85
C SER A 250 41.44 -32.68 4.54
N GLN A 251 40.13 -32.44 4.65
CA GLN A 251 39.21 -32.34 3.52
C GLN A 251 39.00 -30.90 3.02
N TRP A 252 39.82 -29.93 3.46
CA TRP A 252 39.70 -28.53 3.02
C TRP A 252 39.78 -28.37 1.49
N THR A 253 40.54 -29.22 0.80
CA THR A 253 40.67 -29.19 -0.67
C THR A 253 39.54 -29.92 -1.40
N ASN A 254 38.57 -30.51 -0.70
CA ASN A 254 37.48 -31.26 -1.31
C ASN A 254 36.42 -30.31 -1.90
N PRO A 255 36.18 -30.31 -3.23
CA PRO A 255 35.18 -29.44 -3.86
C PRO A 255 33.77 -29.58 -3.29
N ALA A 256 33.39 -30.78 -2.82
CA ALA A 256 32.08 -31.04 -2.24
C ALA A 256 31.82 -30.23 -0.96
N VAL A 257 32.87 -29.91 -0.19
CA VAL A 257 32.78 -29.06 1.01
C VAL A 257 32.40 -27.64 0.63
N TYR A 258 32.91 -27.13 -0.49
CA TYR A 258 32.57 -25.80 -0.98
C TYR A 258 31.14 -25.70 -1.48
N THR A 259 30.67 -26.71 -2.22
CA THR A 259 29.26 -26.77 -2.64
C THR A 259 28.34 -26.87 -1.43
N ALA A 260 28.66 -27.72 -0.46
CA ALA A 260 27.90 -27.84 0.78
C ALA A 260 27.86 -26.52 1.57
N GLY A 261 29.02 -25.88 1.76
CA GLY A 261 29.11 -24.61 2.49
C GLY A 261 28.35 -23.48 1.79
N PHE A 262 28.39 -23.43 0.46
CA PHE A 262 27.59 -22.48 -0.32
C PHE A 262 26.09 -22.74 -0.19
N THR A 263 25.66 -24.00 -0.28
CA THR A 263 24.25 -24.38 -0.09
C THR A 263 23.75 -23.99 1.30
N ILE A 264 24.50 -24.32 2.36
CA ILE A 264 24.15 -23.93 3.73
C ILE A 264 24.10 -22.41 3.84
N ALA A 265 25.09 -21.68 3.30
CA ALA A 265 25.13 -20.22 3.38
C ALA A 265 23.89 -19.57 2.76
N ILE A 266 23.45 -20.02 1.58
CA ILE A 266 22.25 -19.48 0.92
C ILE A 266 21.01 -19.75 1.75
N VAL A 267 20.77 -21.02 2.10
CA VAL A 267 19.54 -21.43 2.79
C VAL A 267 19.48 -20.78 4.18
N ALA A 268 20.57 -20.84 4.94
CA ALA A 268 20.66 -20.23 6.26
C ALA A 268 20.49 -18.70 6.22
N SER A 269 21.00 -18.03 5.19
CA SER A 269 20.82 -16.58 5.02
C SER A 269 19.37 -16.21 4.71
N LEU A 270 18.73 -16.92 3.78
CA LEU A 270 17.34 -16.67 3.42
C LEU A 270 16.42 -16.91 4.61
N GLU A 271 16.56 -18.05 5.29
CA GLU A 271 15.79 -18.33 6.50
C GLU A 271 16.00 -17.28 7.58
N THR A 272 17.26 -16.89 7.82
CA THR A 272 17.59 -15.86 8.80
C THR A 272 16.84 -14.57 8.51
N LEU A 273 16.92 -14.06 7.28
CA LEU A 273 16.33 -12.78 6.90
C LEU A 273 14.80 -12.80 7.02
N LEU A 274 14.18 -13.90 6.58
CA LEU A 274 12.73 -14.06 6.62
C LEU A 274 12.21 -14.23 8.05
N ASN A 275 12.90 -15.05 8.85
CA ASN A 275 12.54 -15.25 10.25
C ASN A 275 12.79 -13.99 11.08
N LEU A 276 13.86 -13.24 10.80
CA LEU A 276 14.11 -11.95 11.45
C LEU A 276 12.93 -10.99 11.23
N GLN A 277 12.49 -10.83 9.98
CA GLN A 277 11.33 -9.99 9.68
C GLN A 277 10.06 -10.51 10.32
N ALA A 278 9.84 -11.82 10.31
CA ALA A 278 8.68 -12.43 10.93
C ALA A 278 8.64 -12.17 12.45
N VAL A 279 9.80 -12.25 13.14
CA VAL A 279 9.91 -11.95 14.58
C VAL A 279 9.74 -10.44 14.85
N ASP A 280 10.34 -9.57 14.05
CA ASP A 280 10.16 -8.11 14.17
C ASP A 280 8.67 -7.70 14.04
N ARG A 281 7.89 -8.42 13.22
CA ARG A 281 6.44 -8.20 13.08
C ARG A 281 5.64 -8.63 14.31
N LEU A 282 6.14 -9.61 15.06
CA LEU A 282 5.52 -10.04 16.32
C LEU A 282 5.86 -9.09 17.47
N ASP A 283 6.97 -8.35 17.40
CA ASP A 283 7.41 -7.43 18.46
C ASP A 283 6.33 -6.36 18.75
N PRO A 284 5.77 -6.30 19.97
CA PRO A 284 4.80 -5.28 20.36
C PRO A 284 5.34 -3.85 20.24
N GLN A 285 6.67 -3.69 20.30
CA GLN A 285 7.33 -2.38 20.13
C GLN A 285 7.58 -2.02 18.66
N GLN A 286 7.28 -2.92 17.72
CA GLN A 286 7.46 -2.73 16.26
C GLN A 286 8.87 -2.24 15.89
N ARG A 287 9.89 -2.77 16.59
CA ARG A 287 11.29 -2.44 16.31
C ARG A 287 11.74 -3.21 15.06
N ILE A 288 12.65 -2.60 14.30
CA ILE A 288 13.19 -3.17 13.07
C ILE A 288 14.66 -3.49 13.30
N SER A 289 15.03 -4.73 13.02
CA SER A 289 16.38 -5.24 13.17
C SER A 289 17.19 -5.02 11.87
N PRO A 290 18.47 -4.57 11.93
CA PRO A 290 19.29 -4.39 10.73
C PRO A 290 19.64 -5.74 10.06
N PRO A 291 19.14 -6.04 8.85
CA PRO A 291 19.23 -7.40 8.30
C PRO A 291 20.67 -7.84 7.96
N SER A 292 21.51 -6.91 7.48
CA SER A 292 22.91 -7.20 7.15
C SER A 292 23.76 -7.45 8.40
N GLN A 293 23.44 -6.78 9.52
CA GLN A 293 24.07 -7.07 10.80
C GLN A 293 23.65 -8.44 11.32
N GLU A 294 22.40 -8.84 11.08
CA GLU A 294 21.94 -10.19 11.41
C GLU A 294 22.70 -11.25 10.63
N LEU A 295 22.89 -11.09 9.31
CA LEU A 295 23.71 -12.02 8.51
C LEU A 295 25.15 -12.13 9.04
N LEU A 296 25.75 -11.00 9.44
CA LEU A 296 27.08 -11.00 10.06
C LEU A 296 27.07 -11.81 11.38
N ALA A 297 26.07 -11.58 12.24
CA ALA A 297 25.95 -12.28 13.52
C ALA A 297 25.74 -13.79 13.34
N GLN A 298 24.87 -14.20 12.40
CA GLN A 298 24.67 -15.61 12.06
C GLN A 298 25.92 -16.23 11.46
N GLY A 299 26.65 -15.50 10.60
CA GLY A 299 27.89 -15.99 10.02
C GLY A 299 28.96 -16.25 11.09
N ILE A 300 29.13 -15.34 12.06
CA ILE A 300 29.99 -15.55 13.23
C ILE A 300 29.52 -16.77 14.05
N GLY A 301 28.20 -16.89 14.26
CA GLY A 301 27.60 -18.04 14.94
C GLY A 301 27.88 -19.36 14.20
N ASN A 302 27.76 -19.39 12.89
CA ASN A 302 28.02 -20.59 12.08
C ASN A 302 29.49 -20.98 12.04
N VAL A 303 30.41 -20.01 11.97
CA VAL A 303 31.84 -20.29 12.18
C VAL A 303 32.07 -20.92 13.56
N ALA A 304 31.49 -20.34 14.62
CA ALA A 304 31.61 -20.87 15.97
C ALA A 304 31.00 -22.27 16.11
N CYS A 305 29.82 -22.52 15.55
CA CYS A 305 29.17 -23.83 15.52
C CYS A 305 30.05 -24.87 14.84
N GLY A 306 30.54 -24.58 13.63
CA GLY A 306 31.46 -25.47 12.94
C GLY A 306 32.69 -25.80 13.80
N LEU A 307 33.28 -24.79 14.47
CA LEU A 307 34.45 -24.97 15.32
C LEU A 307 34.22 -25.84 16.56
N VAL A 308 33.04 -25.78 17.16
CA VAL A 308 32.74 -26.54 18.41
C VAL A 308 31.99 -27.84 18.16
N GLY A 309 31.66 -28.17 16.91
CA GLY A 309 30.91 -29.37 16.56
C GLY A 309 29.38 -29.21 16.60
N GLY A 310 28.89 -27.97 16.51
CA GLY A 310 27.47 -27.63 16.44
C GLY A 310 26.90 -27.67 15.03
N LEU A 311 25.57 -27.86 14.94
CA LEU A 311 24.80 -27.69 13.70
C LEU A 311 24.79 -26.23 13.21
N PRO A 312 24.54 -25.99 11.91
CA PRO A 312 24.31 -24.63 11.43
C PRO A 312 23.10 -23.99 12.13
N VAL A 313 23.24 -22.70 12.43
CA VAL A 313 22.26 -21.87 13.11
C VAL A 313 21.67 -20.82 12.17
N THR A 314 20.40 -20.49 12.41
CA THR A 314 19.70 -19.36 11.81
C THR A 314 18.89 -18.65 12.89
N SER A 315 18.34 -17.47 12.55
CA SER A 315 17.24 -16.88 13.31
C SER A 315 16.01 -17.81 13.22
N VAL A 316 15.43 -18.23 14.35
CA VAL A 316 14.33 -19.21 14.38
C VAL A 316 13.03 -18.54 14.82
N VAL A 317 12.02 -18.52 13.93
CA VAL A 317 10.76 -17.83 14.23
C VAL A 317 10.01 -18.43 15.43
N ILE A 318 10.10 -19.75 15.63
CA ILE A 318 9.43 -20.44 16.74
C ILE A 318 9.98 -19.91 18.07
N ARG A 319 11.31 -19.91 18.24
CA ARG A 319 11.97 -19.42 19.46
C ARG A 319 11.78 -17.92 19.65
N GLY A 320 11.88 -17.14 18.56
CA GLY A 320 11.60 -15.70 18.59
C GLY A 320 10.16 -15.38 18.99
N SER A 321 9.18 -16.13 18.49
CA SER A 321 7.78 -15.96 18.86
C SER A 321 7.52 -16.30 20.34
N VAL A 322 8.13 -17.37 20.84
CA VAL A 322 8.07 -17.74 22.27
C VAL A 322 8.71 -16.65 23.11
N ASN A 323 9.85 -16.11 22.69
CA ASN A 323 10.53 -15.01 23.38
C ASN A 323 9.64 -13.76 23.44
N VAL A 324 9.04 -13.36 22.33
CA VAL A 324 8.13 -12.21 22.26
C VAL A 324 6.88 -12.44 23.13
N ASN A 325 6.26 -13.62 23.02
CA ASN A 325 5.05 -13.97 23.76
C ASN A 325 5.28 -14.09 25.28
N ALA A 326 6.49 -14.49 25.69
CA ALA A 326 6.90 -14.53 27.09
C ALA A 326 7.32 -13.15 27.64
N GLY A 327 7.26 -12.10 26.80
CA GLY A 327 7.53 -10.73 27.20
C GLY A 327 9.00 -10.32 27.13
N GLY A 328 9.82 -11.02 26.35
CA GLY A 328 11.21 -10.66 26.07
C GLY A 328 11.31 -9.27 25.44
N LYS A 329 12.20 -8.43 25.98
CA LYS A 329 12.34 -7.03 25.59
C LYS A 329 13.71 -6.74 24.97
N THR A 330 14.74 -7.48 25.35
CA THR A 330 16.09 -7.24 24.87
C THR A 330 16.80 -8.55 24.52
N LYS A 331 17.92 -8.44 23.80
CA LYS A 331 18.79 -9.57 23.47
C LYS A 331 19.30 -10.32 24.70
N LEU A 332 19.18 -9.76 25.92
CA LEU A 332 19.53 -10.48 27.13
C LEU A 332 18.68 -11.76 27.30
N ALA A 333 17.43 -11.79 26.85
CA ALA A 333 16.61 -12.99 26.93
C ALA A 333 17.24 -14.16 26.15
N THR A 334 17.78 -13.88 24.96
CA THR A 334 18.45 -14.88 24.10
C THR A 334 19.77 -15.36 24.72
N ILE A 335 20.53 -14.45 25.34
CA ILE A 335 21.78 -14.77 26.03
C ILE A 335 21.51 -15.61 27.29
N ILE A 336 20.49 -15.25 28.08
CA ILE A 336 20.06 -16.03 29.26
C ILE A 336 19.66 -17.43 28.84
N HIS A 337 18.86 -17.57 27.78
CA HIS A 337 18.51 -18.87 27.22
C HIS A 337 19.75 -19.72 26.87
N GLY A 338 20.68 -19.19 26.08
CA GLY A 338 21.89 -19.91 25.70
C GLY A 338 22.79 -20.26 26.89
N THR A 339 22.85 -19.37 27.88
CA THR A 339 23.58 -19.61 29.14
C THR A 339 22.91 -20.73 29.96
N LEU A 340 21.58 -20.75 30.03
CA LEU A 340 20.85 -21.83 30.67
C LEU A 340 21.12 -23.16 29.97
N LEU A 341 21.13 -23.23 28.64
CA LEU A 341 21.53 -24.46 27.93
C LEU A 341 22.96 -24.89 28.30
N LEU A 342 23.93 -23.96 28.28
CA LEU A 342 25.33 -24.24 28.59
C LEU A 342 25.52 -24.80 30.02
N VAL A 343 24.76 -24.27 30.99
CA VAL A 343 24.87 -24.65 32.40
C VAL A 343 24.06 -25.91 32.71
N SER A 344 22.89 -26.08 32.10
CA SER A 344 21.95 -27.15 32.47
C SER A 344 22.36 -28.51 31.94
N VAL A 345 22.92 -28.56 30.73
CA VAL A 345 23.35 -29.80 30.08
C VAL A 345 24.37 -30.58 30.92
N PRO A 346 25.44 -29.96 31.47
CA PRO A 346 26.38 -30.69 32.34
C PRO A 346 25.91 -30.89 33.79
N LEU A 347 25.07 -30.01 34.34
CA LEU A 347 24.79 -30.01 35.78
C LEU A 347 23.50 -30.73 36.20
N ILE A 348 22.47 -30.72 35.36
CA ILE A 348 21.14 -31.24 35.72
C ILE A 348 20.47 -32.11 34.64
N PRO A 349 21.20 -32.95 33.87
CA PRO A 349 20.57 -33.79 32.84
C PRO A 349 19.56 -34.78 33.43
N THR A 350 19.77 -35.27 34.66
CA THR A 350 18.83 -36.15 35.36
C THR A 350 17.45 -35.53 35.54
N TRP A 351 17.39 -34.25 35.89
CA TRP A 351 16.11 -33.54 36.07
C TRP A 351 15.46 -33.19 34.73
N LEU A 352 16.28 -32.84 33.73
CA LEU A 352 15.79 -32.54 32.39
C LEU A 352 15.14 -33.77 31.74
N ASN A 353 15.70 -34.96 31.97
CA ASN A 353 15.18 -36.21 31.43
C ASN A 353 13.92 -36.72 32.14
N MET A 354 13.39 -36.00 33.13
CA MET A 354 12.10 -36.28 33.76
C MET A 354 10.96 -35.48 33.13
N ILE A 355 11.25 -34.56 32.20
CA ILE A 355 10.25 -33.70 31.58
C ILE A 355 9.50 -34.50 30.50
N PRO A 356 8.16 -34.63 30.60
CA PRO A 356 7.37 -35.29 29.57
C PRO A 356 7.27 -34.44 28.30
N LEU A 357 7.44 -35.08 27.14
CA LEU A 357 7.31 -34.41 25.83
C LEU A 357 5.89 -33.87 25.62
N SER A 358 4.86 -34.56 26.13
CA SER A 358 3.46 -34.10 26.08
C SER A 358 3.24 -32.72 26.70
N CYS A 359 4.01 -32.35 27.73
CA CYS A 359 3.95 -31.01 28.35
C CYS A 359 4.60 -29.94 27.46
N LEU A 360 5.69 -30.27 26.76
CA LEU A 360 6.38 -29.37 25.84
C LEU A 360 5.56 -29.19 24.55
N ALA A 361 4.97 -30.28 24.05
CA ALA A 361 4.00 -30.27 22.96
C ALA A 361 2.81 -29.35 23.26
N ALA A 362 2.26 -29.39 24.49
CA ALA A 362 1.20 -28.46 24.90
C ALA A 362 1.61 -26.98 24.81
N ILE A 363 2.84 -26.64 25.22
CA ILE A 363 3.39 -25.28 25.14
C ILE A 363 3.52 -24.85 23.67
N LEU A 364 4.03 -25.74 22.82
CA LEU A 364 4.20 -25.49 21.39
C LEU A 364 2.86 -25.36 20.67
N ILE A 365 1.85 -26.20 20.95
CA ILE A 365 0.50 -26.11 20.37
C ILE A 365 -0.13 -24.75 20.69
N VAL A 366 -0.11 -24.32 21.96
CA VAL A 366 -0.67 -23.02 22.35
C VAL A 366 0.05 -21.87 21.64
N THR A 367 1.37 -21.98 21.45
CA THR A 367 2.15 -20.99 20.71
C THR A 367 1.82 -21.01 19.21
N GLY A 368 1.68 -22.20 18.62
CA GLY A 368 1.31 -22.39 17.21
C GLY A 368 -0.07 -21.82 16.89
N ILE A 369 -1.06 -22.00 17.77
CA ILE A 369 -2.40 -21.41 17.62
C ILE A 369 -2.34 -19.87 17.64
N LYS A 370 -1.48 -19.27 18.46
CA LYS A 370 -1.29 -17.81 18.49
C LYS A 370 -0.66 -17.29 17.19
N LEU A 371 0.26 -18.05 16.59
CA LEU A 371 0.87 -17.72 15.29
C LEU A 371 -0.13 -17.86 14.13
N ALA A 372 -0.89 -18.95 14.10
CA ALA A 372 -1.92 -19.22 13.10
C ALA A 372 -3.31 -18.69 13.52
N SER A 373 -3.37 -17.46 14.05
CA SER A 373 -4.61 -16.96 14.65
C SER A 373 -5.72 -16.78 13.61
N PRO A 374 -6.99 -17.13 13.94
CA PRO A 374 -8.13 -16.86 13.06
C PRO A 374 -8.29 -15.37 12.72
N ALA A 375 -7.82 -14.48 13.61
CA ALA A 375 -7.80 -13.04 13.39
C ALA A 375 -6.90 -12.67 12.20
N LEU A 376 -5.72 -13.29 12.06
CA LEU A 376 -4.82 -13.07 10.94
C LEU A 376 -5.47 -13.50 9.61
N VAL A 377 -6.11 -14.67 9.56
CA VAL A 377 -6.81 -15.16 8.37
C VAL A 377 -7.94 -14.21 7.96
N ARG A 378 -8.73 -13.74 8.94
CA ARG A 378 -9.80 -12.77 8.70
C ARG A 378 -9.26 -11.42 8.21
N GLN A 379 -8.13 -10.97 8.76
CA GLN A 379 -7.46 -9.76 8.29
C GLN A 379 -7.05 -9.90 6.82
N MET A 380 -6.40 -11.00 6.43
CA MET A 380 -5.97 -11.24 5.06
C MET A 380 -7.14 -11.31 4.09
N TRP A 381 -8.25 -11.92 4.48
CA TRP A 381 -9.47 -11.93 3.69
C TRP A 381 -10.00 -10.51 3.44
N ASN A 382 -10.02 -9.67 4.47
CA ASN A 382 -10.50 -8.29 4.38
C ASN A 382 -9.58 -7.36 3.56
N GLU A 383 -8.27 -7.66 3.48
CA GLU A 383 -7.31 -6.93 2.62
C GLU A 383 -7.50 -7.25 1.11
N GLY A 384 -8.38 -8.19 0.77
CA GLY A 384 -8.81 -8.49 -0.59
C GLY A 384 -7.92 -9.50 -1.32
N ARG A 385 -8.34 -9.89 -2.53
CA ARG A 385 -7.76 -11.02 -3.29
C ARG A 385 -6.26 -10.90 -3.58
N TYR A 386 -5.76 -9.68 -3.77
CA TYR A 386 -4.34 -9.43 -4.09
C TYR A 386 -3.41 -9.71 -2.89
N GLN A 387 -3.94 -9.70 -1.66
CA GLN A 387 -3.19 -10.08 -0.46
C GLN A 387 -3.55 -11.51 0.00
N PHE A 388 -4.83 -11.87 -0.06
CA PHE A 388 -5.29 -13.18 0.42
C PHE A 388 -4.77 -14.36 -0.39
N ILE A 389 -4.72 -14.27 -1.72
CA ILE A 389 -4.30 -15.40 -2.56
C ILE A 389 -2.82 -15.74 -2.35
N PRO A 390 -1.86 -14.79 -2.40
CA PRO A 390 -0.46 -15.09 -2.09
C PRO A 390 -0.28 -15.61 -0.66
N PHE A 391 -1.03 -15.07 0.31
CA PHE A 391 -1.03 -15.56 1.69
C PHE A 391 -1.41 -17.04 1.78
N VAL A 392 -2.57 -17.44 1.24
CA VAL A 392 -3.03 -18.84 1.27
C VAL A 392 -2.11 -19.75 0.47
N ALA A 393 -1.63 -19.31 -0.70
CA ALA A 393 -0.68 -20.08 -1.50
C ALA A 393 0.61 -20.37 -0.72
N THR A 394 1.12 -19.37 0.02
CA THR A 394 2.28 -19.55 0.90
C THR A 394 1.98 -20.56 2.02
N VAL A 395 0.82 -20.45 2.68
CA VAL A 395 0.43 -21.37 3.76
C VAL A 395 0.34 -22.81 3.28
N VAL A 396 -0.40 -23.05 2.19
CA VAL A 396 -0.58 -24.38 1.62
C VAL A 396 0.76 -24.95 1.16
N ALA A 397 1.56 -24.16 0.43
CA ALA A 397 2.83 -24.64 -0.08
C ALA A 397 3.79 -25.04 1.05
N ILE A 398 3.95 -24.21 2.09
CA ILE A 398 4.81 -24.54 3.23
C ILE A 398 4.33 -25.80 3.96
N VAL A 399 3.02 -25.95 4.19
CA VAL A 399 2.46 -27.12 4.91
C VAL A 399 2.67 -28.45 4.18
N PHE A 400 2.63 -28.44 2.83
CA PHE A 400 2.73 -29.66 2.02
C PHE A 400 4.14 -29.95 1.47
N THR A 401 5.08 -29.02 1.59
CA THR A 401 6.44 -29.18 1.07
C THR A 401 7.45 -28.89 2.17
N ASP A 402 8.14 -27.77 2.07
CA ASP A 402 9.05 -27.23 3.05
C ASP A 402 8.94 -25.70 3.09
N LEU A 403 9.57 -25.13 4.10
CA LEU A 403 9.62 -23.70 4.34
C LEU A 403 10.13 -22.92 3.11
N LEU A 404 11.27 -23.31 2.55
CA LEU A 404 11.95 -22.58 1.49
C LEU A 404 11.16 -22.64 0.17
N ILE A 405 10.75 -23.83 -0.26
CA ILE A 405 9.93 -24.02 -1.47
C ILE A 405 8.61 -23.25 -1.33
N GLY A 406 7.97 -23.32 -0.17
CA GLY A 406 6.71 -22.63 0.08
C GLY A 406 6.82 -21.10 0.01
N ILE A 407 7.91 -20.52 0.51
CA ILE A 407 8.19 -19.08 0.37
C ILE A 407 8.40 -18.69 -1.09
N VAL A 408 9.17 -19.48 -1.86
CA VAL A 408 9.42 -19.21 -3.29
C VAL A 408 8.10 -19.22 -4.06
N ILE A 409 7.25 -20.21 -3.85
CA ILE A 409 5.91 -20.27 -4.47
C ILE A 409 5.08 -19.06 -4.07
N GLY A 410 5.02 -18.73 -2.78
CA GLY A 410 4.30 -17.56 -2.26
C GLY A 410 4.76 -16.25 -2.91
N MET A 411 6.07 -16.07 -3.05
CA MET A 411 6.68 -14.89 -3.67
C MET A 411 6.37 -14.82 -5.17
N VAL A 412 6.47 -15.93 -5.91
CA VAL A 412 6.11 -15.98 -7.34
C VAL A 412 4.65 -15.59 -7.55
N VAL A 413 3.74 -16.14 -6.73
CA VAL A 413 2.31 -15.78 -6.79
C VAL A 413 2.11 -14.30 -6.44
N ALA A 414 2.72 -13.80 -5.37
CA ALA A 414 2.63 -12.38 -5.00
C ALA A 414 3.11 -11.45 -6.11
N ILE A 415 4.27 -11.73 -6.71
CA ILE A 415 4.84 -10.96 -7.82
C ILE A 415 3.88 -10.98 -9.02
N ALA A 416 3.32 -12.13 -9.39
CA ALA A 416 2.36 -12.22 -10.49
C ALA A 416 1.12 -11.34 -10.26
N PHE A 417 0.60 -11.30 -9.03
CA PHE A 417 -0.53 -10.45 -8.67
C PHE A 417 -0.17 -8.95 -8.68
N ILE A 418 1.01 -8.58 -8.19
CA ILE A 418 1.54 -7.21 -8.24
C ILE A 418 1.67 -6.75 -9.70
N LEU A 419 2.28 -7.57 -10.56
CA LEU A 419 2.44 -7.29 -11.99
C LEU A 419 1.10 -7.11 -12.69
N ASN A 420 0.15 -8.03 -12.51
CA ASN A 420 -1.18 -7.93 -13.10
C ASN A 420 -1.96 -6.70 -12.59
N SER A 421 -1.79 -6.30 -11.32
CA SER A 421 -2.39 -5.05 -10.82
C SER A 421 -1.80 -3.83 -11.50
N ASN A 422 -0.49 -3.82 -11.74
CA ASN A 422 0.21 -2.68 -12.34
C ASN A 422 -0.10 -2.54 -13.84
N MET A 423 -0.30 -3.65 -14.56
CA MET A 423 -0.68 -3.63 -15.98
C MET A 423 -2.05 -2.99 -16.26
N ARG A 424 -2.97 -2.96 -15.28
CA ARG A 424 -4.36 -2.52 -15.48
C ARG A 424 -4.61 -1.02 -15.29
N ARG A 425 -3.63 -0.22 -14.86
CA ARG A 425 -3.84 1.21 -14.52
C ARG A 425 -2.82 2.23 -15.06
N PRO A 426 -2.38 2.23 -16.34
CA PRO A 426 -1.35 3.19 -16.74
C PRO A 426 -1.79 4.41 -17.52
N VAL A 427 -3.06 4.45 -17.98
CA VAL A 427 -3.47 5.43 -18.98
C VAL A 427 -4.89 5.92 -18.68
N HIS A 428 -5.02 7.17 -18.28
CA HIS A 428 -6.32 7.81 -18.14
C HIS A 428 -6.72 8.36 -19.52
N ARG A 429 -7.77 7.75 -20.11
CA ARG A 429 -8.31 8.16 -21.41
C ARG A 429 -9.64 8.87 -21.23
N PHE A 430 -9.79 10.04 -21.82
CA PHE A 430 -11.07 10.75 -21.96
C PHE A 430 -11.09 11.54 -23.26
N VAL A 431 -12.27 12.03 -23.66
CA VAL A 431 -12.45 12.81 -24.90
C VAL A 431 -12.70 14.27 -24.51
N GLU A 432 -11.86 15.17 -25.03
CA GLU A 432 -12.01 16.61 -24.90
C GLU A 432 -12.68 17.19 -26.15
N LYS A 433 -13.65 18.09 -25.96
CA LYS A 433 -14.33 18.80 -27.06
C LYS A 433 -13.72 20.19 -27.22
N HIS A 434 -12.79 20.32 -28.16
CA HIS A 434 -12.14 21.59 -28.51
C HIS A 434 -12.93 22.33 -29.58
N LEU A 435 -12.58 23.61 -29.80
CA LEU A 435 -13.19 24.43 -30.84
C LEU A 435 -12.97 23.86 -32.25
N GLY A 436 -11.84 23.18 -32.48
CA GLY A 436 -11.53 22.48 -33.73
C GLY A 436 -12.10 21.06 -33.87
N GLY A 437 -12.73 20.49 -32.84
CA GLY A 437 -13.27 19.11 -32.89
C GLY A 437 -13.02 18.29 -31.63
N GLU A 438 -13.37 17.00 -31.67
CA GLU A 438 -13.12 16.06 -30.58
C GLU A 438 -11.65 15.58 -30.60
N VAL A 439 -11.00 15.62 -29.44
CA VAL A 439 -9.63 15.17 -29.22
C VAL A 439 -9.63 14.06 -28.19
N VAL A 440 -9.06 12.90 -28.52
CA VAL A 440 -8.85 11.82 -27.55
C VAL A 440 -7.65 12.20 -26.69
N HIS A 441 -7.87 12.51 -25.42
CA HIS A 441 -6.82 12.82 -24.46
C HIS A 441 -6.41 11.55 -23.71
N ILE A 442 -5.12 11.24 -23.79
CA ILE A 442 -4.44 10.12 -23.16
C ILE A 442 -3.41 10.69 -22.19
N GLU A 443 -3.75 10.72 -20.90
CA GLU A 443 -2.83 11.12 -19.83
C GLU A 443 -1.99 9.92 -19.40
N LEU A 444 -0.67 10.09 -19.47
CA LEU A 444 0.31 9.09 -19.07
C LEU A 444 0.48 9.08 -17.55
N ALA A 445 0.63 7.89 -16.97
CA ALA A 445 0.96 7.76 -15.55
C ALA A 445 2.30 8.42 -15.21
N ASN A 446 2.54 8.65 -13.90
CA ASN A 446 3.81 9.20 -13.43
C ASN A 446 5.02 8.30 -13.80
N GLN A 447 4.85 6.98 -13.74
CA GLN A 447 5.85 5.98 -14.14
C GLN A 447 5.27 5.09 -15.24
N VAL A 448 5.79 5.21 -16.46
CA VAL A 448 5.35 4.42 -17.61
C VAL A 448 6.43 3.39 -17.94
N SER A 449 6.30 2.21 -17.35
CA SER A 449 7.21 1.06 -17.56
C SER A 449 6.87 0.26 -18.83
N PHE A 450 7.77 -0.66 -19.22
CA PHE A 450 7.51 -1.65 -20.28
C PHE A 450 6.15 -2.38 -20.13
N LEU A 451 5.73 -2.68 -18.90
CA LEU A 451 4.45 -3.37 -18.62
C LEU A 451 3.22 -2.60 -19.13
N ASN A 452 3.37 -1.30 -19.37
CA ASN A 452 2.30 -0.40 -19.80
C ASN A 452 2.17 -0.32 -21.32
N ARG A 453 3.15 -0.84 -22.08
CA ARG A 453 3.18 -0.84 -23.55
C ARG A 453 1.90 -1.43 -24.16
N ALA A 454 1.43 -2.57 -23.65
CA ALA A 454 0.24 -3.23 -24.18
C ALA A 454 -1.05 -2.40 -23.98
N ALA A 455 -1.19 -1.76 -22.83
CA ALA A 455 -2.33 -0.90 -22.52
C ALA A 455 -2.32 0.39 -23.35
N LEU A 456 -1.15 1.02 -23.49
CA LEU A 456 -1.00 2.23 -24.33
C LEU A 456 -1.25 1.90 -25.80
N SER A 457 -0.68 0.80 -26.32
CA SER A 457 -0.91 0.36 -27.70
C SER A 457 -2.39 0.13 -27.98
N LYS A 458 -3.12 -0.50 -27.05
CA LYS A 458 -4.57 -0.65 -27.15
C LYS A 458 -5.29 0.70 -27.18
N ALA A 459 -4.94 1.63 -26.29
CA ALA A 459 -5.56 2.96 -26.23
C ALA A 459 -5.33 3.76 -27.52
N LEU A 460 -4.12 3.71 -28.08
CA LEU A 460 -3.76 4.34 -29.35
C LEU A 460 -4.53 3.74 -30.55
N ASN A 461 -4.66 2.42 -30.59
CA ASN A 461 -5.40 1.72 -31.65
C ASN A 461 -6.92 1.97 -31.62
N GLU A 462 -7.46 2.37 -30.47
CA GLU A 462 -8.89 2.70 -30.31
C GLU A 462 -9.20 4.18 -30.63
N VAL A 463 -8.22 4.97 -31.07
CA VAL A 463 -8.46 6.34 -31.55
C VAL A 463 -9.23 6.28 -32.89
N PRO A 464 -10.33 7.03 -33.06
CA PRO A 464 -11.07 7.07 -34.31
C PRO A 464 -10.19 7.48 -35.50
N ARG A 465 -10.40 6.85 -36.67
CA ARG A 465 -9.73 7.27 -37.92
C ARG A 465 -10.09 8.71 -38.27
N HIS A 466 -9.14 9.46 -38.81
CA HIS A 466 -9.29 10.90 -39.10
C HIS A 466 -9.57 11.78 -37.87
N GLY A 467 -9.25 11.31 -36.66
CA GLY A 467 -9.39 12.08 -35.42
C GLY A 467 -8.09 12.71 -34.92
N HIS A 468 -8.14 13.36 -33.76
CA HIS A 468 -6.97 13.90 -33.08
C HIS A 468 -6.73 13.15 -31.76
N VAL A 469 -5.46 12.92 -31.41
CA VAL A 469 -5.06 12.38 -30.11
C VAL A 469 -4.06 13.31 -29.43
N LEU A 470 -4.23 13.54 -28.13
CA LEU A 470 -3.28 14.24 -27.27
C LEU A 470 -2.65 13.24 -26.31
N LEU A 471 -1.33 13.09 -26.36
CA LEU A 471 -0.55 12.36 -25.36
C LEU A 471 0.06 13.36 -24.38
N ASP A 472 -0.32 13.23 -23.11
CA ASP A 472 0.10 14.14 -22.04
C ASP A 472 1.03 13.45 -21.05
N ALA A 473 2.26 13.95 -21.01
CA ALA A 473 3.35 13.51 -20.13
C ALA A 473 3.72 14.58 -19.07
N ARG A 474 2.91 15.63 -18.86
CA ARG A 474 3.23 16.73 -17.92
C ARG A 474 3.49 16.25 -16.49
N ASN A 475 2.80 15.19 -16.08
CA ASN A 475 2.93 14.57 -14.76
C ASN A 475 3.81 13.31 -14.76
N THR A 476 4.50 13.03 -15.88
CA THR A 476 5.28 11.82 -16.10
C THR A 476 6.76 12.03 -15.78
N ASP A 477 7.27 11.21 -14.88
CA ASP A 477 8.66 11.25 -14.44
C ASP A 477 9.57 10.35 -15.26
N TYR A 478 9.08 9.16 -15.62
CA TYR A 478 9.84 8.19 -16.39
C TYR A 478 8.96 7.50 -17.43
N ILE A 479 9.50 7.36 -18.64
CA ILE A 479 8.92 6.55 -19.72
C ILE A 479 9.99 5.57 -20.20
N ASP A 480 9.62 4.30 -20.24
CA ASP A 480 10.46 3.22 -20.73
C ASP A 480 10.80 3.37 -22.22
N PRO A 481 12.03 3.08 -22.66
CA PRO A 481 12.43 3.18 -24.07
C PRO A 481 11.50 2.44 -25.04
N ASP A 482 11.01 1.25 -24.69
CA ASP A 482 10.08 0.49 -25.54
C ASP A 482 8.73 1.18 -25.71
N VAL A 483 8.33 1.99 -24.72
CA VAL A 483 7.10 2.80 -24.78
C VAL A 483 7.34 4.08 -25.58
N LEU A 484 8.51 4.70 -25.44
CA LEU A 484 8.92 5.83 -26.29
C LEU A 484 8.94 5.42 -27.77
N ASP A 485 9.47 4.24 -28.08
CA ASP A 485 9.48 3.69 -29.44
C ASP A 485 8.06 3.45 -29.96
N LEU A 486 7.15 2.93 -29.13
CA LEU A 486 5.74 2.79 -29.49
C LEU A 486 5.09 4.16 -29.79
N ILE A 487 5.35 5.18 -28.97
CA ILE A 487 4.81 6.53 -29.19
C ILE A 487 5.38 7.13 -30.48
N ARG A 488 6.67 6.93 -30.74
CA ARG A 488 7.33 7.41 -31.97
C ARG A 488 6.77 6.75 -33.22
N ASP A 489 6.67 5.42 -33.21
CA ASP A 489 6.08 4.64 -34.29
C ASP A 489 4.63 5.07 -34.56
N PHE A 490 3.85 5.31 -33.49
CA PHE A 490 2.49 5.80 -33.65
C PHE A 490 2.45 7.23 -34.22
N LYS A 491 3.31 8.14 -33.77
CA LYS A 491 3.38 9.52 -34.28
C LYS A 491 3.81 9.58 -35.75
N GLU A 492 4.81 8.80 -36.12
CA GLU A 492 5.48 8.92 -37.42
C GLU A 492 4.88 8.00 -38.51
N GLN A 493 4.29 6.87 -38.12
CA GLN A 493 3.81 5.85 -39.07
C GLN A 493 2.32 5.55 -38.91
N THR A 494 1.92 4.99 -37.76
CA THR A 494 0.56 4.43 -37.59
C THR A 494 -0.53 5.50 -37.58
N GLY A 495 -0.31 6.60 -36.86
CA GLY A 495 -1.22 7.75 -36.78
C GLY A 495 -1.48 8.35 -38.16
N PRO A 496 -0.45 8.80 -38.90
CA PRO A 496 -0.59 9.30 -40.26
C PRO A 496 -1.28 8.32 -41.22
N ALA A 497 -0.97 7.02 -41.13
CA ALA A 497 -1.64 6.00 -41.94
C ALA A 497 -3.14 5.86 -41.64
N HIS A 498 -3.57 6.15 -40.41
CA HIS A 498 -4.98 6.21 -40.00
C HIS A 498 -5.62 7.60 -40.18
N GLY A 499 -4.86 8.57 -40.71
CA GLY A 499 -5.26 9.97 -40.79
C GLY A 499 -5.41 10.64 -39.43
N VAL A 500 -4.83 10.07 -38.37
CA VAL A 500 -4.89 10.61 -37.00
C VAL A 500 -3.77 11.61 -36.80
N GLU A 501 -4.12 12.81 -36.34
CA GLU A 501 -3.15 13.82 -35.93
C GLU A 501 -2.75 13.63 -34.47
N VAL A 502 -1.44 13.58 -34.22
CA VAL A 502 -0.87 13.25 -32.91
C VAL A 502 -0.27 14.49 -32.29
N SER A 503 -0.84 14.90 -31.15
CA SER A 503 -0.35 15.98 -30.32
C SER A 503 0.39 15.44 -29.10
N LEU A 504 1.51 16.06 -28.75
CA LEU A 504 2.34 15.70 -27.59
C LEU A 504 2.49 16.91 -26.67
N VAL A 505 2.42 16.69 -25.35
CA VAL A 505 2.67 17.74 -24.35
C VAL A 505 3.39 17.17 -23.12
N GLY A 506 4.34 17.91 -22.57
CA GLY A 506 5.02 17.58 -21.32
C GLY A 506 6.13 16.53 -21.46
N PHE A 507 6.58 16.20 -22.68
CA PHE A 507 7.69 15.26 -22.84
C PHE A 507 9.01 15.94 -22.47
N ARG A 508 9.81 15.28 -21.63
CA ARG A 508 11.13 15.77 -21.24
C ARG A 508 12.07 15.78 -22.45
N GLY A 509 12.97 16.76 -22.50
CA GLY A 509 13.91 16.93 -23.61
C GLY A 509 14.81 15.71 -23.86
N GLU A 510 15.12 14.93 -22.82
CA GLU A 510 15.90 13.68 -22.93
C GLU A 510 15.21 12.60 -23.80
N TYR A 511 13.90 12.67 -23.97
CA TYR A 511 13.13 11.73 -24.78
C TYR A 511 13.15 12.05 -26.28
N ASN A 512 13.75 13.18 -26.68
CA ASN A 512 13.82 13.66 -28.07
C ASN A 512 12.44 13.71 -28.75
N PHE A 513 11.41 14.11 -27.99
CA PHE A 513 10.10 14.46 -28.53
C PHE A 513 9.95 15.97 -28.56
N GLU A 514 9.44 16.49 -29.68
CA GLU A 514 8.94 17.85 -29.75
C GLU A 514 7.47 17.86 -29.35
N ASP A 515 7.16 18.64 -28.32
CA ASP A 515 5.80 18.95 -27.91
C ASP A 515 5.12 19.78 -29.02
N THR A 516 4.05 19.24 -29.58
CA THR A 516 3.31 19.86 -30.69
C THR A 516 1.82 19.66 -30.48
N ILE A 517 1.03 20.74 -30.55
CA ILE A 517 -0.44 20.69 -30.55
C ILE A 517 -0.93 20.93 -31.98
N GLN A 518 -1.59 19.93 -32.56
CA GLN A 518 -2.03 19.94 -33.96
C GLN A 518 -3.52 20.33 -34.14
N TYR A 519 -4.27 20.50 -33.06
CA TYR A 519 -5.66 20.95 -33.11
C TYR A 519 -5.81 22.46 -32.78
N VAL A 520 -6.93 23.04 -33.20
CA VAL A 520 -7.30 24.43 -32.92
C VAL A 520 -7.92 24.53 -31.52
N ASP A 521 -7.20 25.16 -30.60
CA ASP A 521 -7.56 25.34 -29.18
C ASP A 521 -7.95 26.78 -28.81
N TYR A 522 -8.03 27.67 -29.82
CA TYR A 522 -8.43 29.08 -29.71
C TYR A 522 -9.32 29.49 -30.89
N SER A 523 -10.06 30.57 -30.75
CA SER A 523 -10.92 31.13 -31.80
C SER A 523 -10.13 31.70 -32.99
N THR A 524 -10.46 31.22 -34.19
CA THR A 524 -9.89 31.72 -35.46
C THR A 524 -10.94 32.43 -36.29
N ARG A 525 -10.50 33.16 -37.32
CA ARG A 525 -11.41 33.83 -38.26
C ARG A 525 -12.28 32.82 -39.00
N GLU A 526 -11.70 31.71 -39.44
CA GLU A 526 -12.39 30.64 -40.17
C GLU A 526 -13.50 30.04 -39.31
N LEU A 527 -13.23 29.78 -38.03
CA LEU A 527 -14.22 29.29 -37.08
C LEU A 527 -15.33 30.33 -36.85
N GLN A 528 -14.94 31.58 -36.61
CA GLN A 528 -15.89 32.67 -36.37
C GLN A 528 -16.83 32.86 -37.57
N ASP A 529 -16.34 32.73 -38.81
CA ASP A 529 -17.16 32.86 -40.01
C ASP A 529 -18.09 31.65 -40.25
N ALA A 530 -17.69 30.45 -39.80
CA ALA A 530 -18.47 29.23 -39.96
C ALA A 530 -19.53 29.00 -38.86
N ILE A 531 -19.37 29.61 -37.68
CA ILE A 531 -20.20 29.33 -36.51
C ILE A 531 -21.45 30.22 -36.37
N THR A 532 -22.54 29.63 -35.89
CA THR A 532 -23.80 30.32 -35.60
C THR A 532 -23.88 30.83 -34.15
N PRO A 533 -24.71 31.84 -33.85
CA PRO A 533 -24.94 32.30 -32.47
C PRO A 533 -25.38 31.19 -31.51
N GLN A 534 -26.20 30.24 -31.97
CA GLN A 534 -26.69 29.10 -31.19
C GLN A 534 -25.55 28.13 -30.85
N GLN A 535 -24.64 27.88 -31.79
CA GLN A 535 -23.46 27.05 -31.53
C GLN A 535 -22.50 27.73 -30.55
N VAL A 536 -22.30 29.05 -30.65
CA VAL A 536 -21.52 29.79 -29.64
C VAL A 536 -22.14 29.67 -28.25
N LEU A 537 -23.47 29.80 -28.13
CA LEU A 537 -24.17 29.59 -26.86
C LEU A 537 -23.97 28.17 -26.32
N GLN A 538 -23.96 27.15 -27.20
CA GLN A 538 -23.71 25.78 -26.79
C GLN A 538 -22.27 25.58 -26.30
N ILE A 539 -21.27 26.18 -26.97
CA ILE A 539 -19.87 26.16 -26.51
C ILE A 539 -19.75 26.71 -25.09
N LEU A 540 -20.42 27.83 -24.79
CA LEU A 540 -20.43 28.41 -23.45
C LEU A 540 -21.09 27.45 -22.43
N LYS A 541 -22.22 26.83 -22.78
CA LYS A 541 -22.88 25.83 -21.91
C LYS A 541 -21.99 24.64 -21.59
N ASP A 542 -21.37 24.06 -22.62
CA ASP A 542 -20.47 22.92 -22.47
C ASP A 542 -19.24 23.30 -21.63
N GLY A 543 -18.75 24.53 -21.79
CA GLY A 543 -17.68 25.09 -20.98
C GLY A 543 -17.99 25.24 -19.50
N ASN A 544 -19.19 25.73 -19.16
CA ASN A 544 -19.63 25.78 -17.77
C ASN A 544 -19.80 24.39 -17.15
N GLU A 545 -20.29 23.43 -17.92
CA GLU A 545 -20.41 22.03 -17.48
C GLU A 545 -19.05 21.40 -17.18
N ARG A 546 -18.03 21.65 -18.03
CA ARG A 546 -16.65 21.23 -17.78
C ARG A 546 -16.08 21.80 -16.49
N VAL A 547 -16.26 23.10 -16.25
CA VAL A 547 -15.78 23.75 -15.01
C VAL A 547 -16.45 23.18 -13.78
N ARG A 548 -17.76 22.96 -13.81
CA ARG A 548 -18.52 22.42 -12.68
C ARG A 548 -18.16 20.95 -12.37
N THR A 549 -17.72 20.20 -13.39
CA THR A 549 -17.31 18.79 -13.24
C THR A 549 -15.81 18.59 -13.06
N GLY A 550 -15.01 19.66 -13.11
CA GLY A 550 -13.55 19.62 -12.99
C GLY A 550 -12.83 19.05 -14.21
N ARG A 551 -13.49 18.99 -15.38
CA ARG A 551 -12.98 18.43 -16.64
C ARG A 551 -12.53 19.53 -17.61
N HIS A 552 -11.63 20.40 -17.16
CA HIS A 552 -11.13 21.53 -17.96
C HIS A 552 -10.42 21.06 -19.23
N LEU A 553 -10.53 21.84 -20.31
CA LEU A 553 -9.73 21.61 -21.51
C LEU A 553 -8.25 21.87 -21.24
N THR A 554 -7.40 21.04 -21.83
CA THR A 554 -5.96 21.30 -21.85
C THR A 554 -5.65 22.43 -22.83
N ARG A 555 -5.03 23.51 -22.35
CA ARG A 555 -4.66 24.69 -23.15
C ARG A 555 -3.19 25.05 -23.02
N ASP A 556 -2.59 25.44 -24.14
CA ASP A 556 -1.27 26.07 -24.16
C ASP A 556 -1.43 27.59 -24.30
N PHE A 557 -1.47 28.28 -23.17
CA PHE A 557 -1.62 29.73 -23.14
C PHE A 557 -0.46 30.46 -23.82
N ASN A 558 0.77 29.93 -23.82
CA ASN A 558 1.89 30.59 -24.49
C ASN A 558 1.71 30.58 -26.00
N ARG A 559 1.22 29.47 -26.55
CA ARG A 559 0.83 29.37 -27.96
C ARG A 559 -0.31 30.33 -28.27
N GLN A 560 -1.36 30.37 -27.45
CA GLN A 560 -2.50 31.26 -27.67
C GLN A 560 -2.12 32.74 -27.63
N VAL A 561 -1.22 33.16 -26.74
CA VAL A 561 -0.69 34.55 -26.72
C VAL A 561 -0.04 34.90 -28.05
N ARG A 562 0.79 34.01 -28.60
CA ARG A 562 1.47 34.25 -29.88
C ARG A 562 0.48 34.29 -31.04
N ALA A 563 -0.48 33.36 -31.06
CA ALA A 563 -1.48 33.28 -32.11
C ALA A 563 -2.45 34.48 -32.11
N THR A 564 -2.82 34.98 -30.93
CA THR A 564 -3.75 36.12 -30.79
C THR A 564 -3.06 37.49 -30.90
N ALA A 565 -1.74 37.54 -31.00
CA ALA A 565 -0.97 38.78 -31.15
C ALA A 565 -1.21 39.47 -32.51
N GLU A 566 -1.48 38.70 -33.56
CA GLU A 566 -1.72 39.22 -34.92
C GLU A 566 -3.18 39.68 -35.15
N GLY A 567 -4.10 39.28 -34.27
CA GLY A 567 -5.52 39.61 -34.33
C GLY A 567 -6.36 38.72 -33.41
N GLN A 568 -7.53 39.22 -33.00
CA GLN A 568 -8.48 38.48 -32.14
C GLN A 568 -9.81 38.25 -32.86
N HIS A 569 -10.37 37.06 -32.70
CA HIS A 569 -11.60 36.61 -33.36
C HIS A 569 -12.65 36.13 -32.34
N PRO A 570 -13.12 37.01 -31.44
CA PRO A 570 -13.97 36.60 -30.33
C PRO A 570 -15.29 35.98 -30.80
N LEU A 571 -15.70 34.89 -30.17
CA LEU A 571 -16.98 34.23 -30.42
C LEU A 571 -18.14 35.01 -29.80
N ALA A 572 -17.92 35.62 -28.63
CA ALA A 572 -18.94 36.34 -27.89
C ALA A 572 -18.40 37.61 -27.21
N VAL A 573 -19.30 38.56 -26.97
CA VAL A 573 -19.12 39.66 -26.02
C VAL A 573 -19.86 39.29 -24.73
N VAL A 574 -19.15 39.18 -23.61
CA VAL A 574 -19.74 38.84 -22.31
C VAL A 574 -19.76 40.08 -21.41
N LEU A 575 -20.95 40.61 -21.18
CA LEU A 575 -21.19 41.68 -20.21
C LEU A 575 -21.48 41.05 -18.84
N SER A 576 -20.56 41.21 -17.90
CA SER A 576 -20.63 40.60 -16.56
C SER A 576 -20.37 41.59 -15.45
N CYS A 577 -20.66 41.19 -14.21
CA CYS A 577 -20.43 42.03 -13.05
C CYS A 577 -18.95 42.04 -12.63
N ILE A 578 -18.43 43.23 -12.24
CA ILE A 578 -17.10 43.32 -11.62
C ILE A 578 -17.05 42.65 -10.25
N ASP A 579 -18.19 42.58 -9.56
CA ASP A 579 -18.38 41.95 -8.25
C ASP A 579 -18.54 40.42 -8.33
N SER A 580 -18.51 39.84 -9.53
CA SER A 580 -18.38 38.39 -9.70
C SER A 580 -16.96 37.97 -9.30
N PRO A 581 -16.79 36.98 -8.41
CA PRO A 581 -15.47 36.51 -8.01
C PRO A 581 -14.73 35.76 -9.13
N THR A 582 -15.43 35.35 -10.19
CA THR A 582 -14.86 34.53 -11.28
C THR A 582 -15.00 35.24 -12.63
N PRO A 583 -13.90 35.41 -13.41
CA PRO A 583 -13.96 35.92 -14.79
C PRO A 583 -14.76 35.00 -15.72
N ALA A 584 -15.40 35.58 -16.74
CA ALA A 584 -16.23 34.83 -17.68
C ALA A 584 -15.45 33.72 -18.42
N GLU A 585 -14.20 33.98 -18.76
CA GLU A 585 -13.28 33.04 -19.41
C GLU A 585 -13.10 31.77 -18.56
N ARG A 586 -13.02 31.93 -17.24
CA ARG A 586 -12.91 30.82 -16.28
C ARG A 586 -14.24 30.09 -16.12
N VAL A 587 -15.35 30.82 -16.06
CA VAL A 587 -16.69 30.24 -15.88
C VAL A 587 -17.11 29.37 -17.06
N PHE A 588 -16.68 29.74 -18.27
CA PHE A 588 -17.01 29.04 -19.51
C PHE A 588 -15.87 28.18 -20.06
N ASP A 589 -14.80 27.98 -19.29
CA ASP A 589 -13.61 27.25 -19.75
C ASP A 589 -13.22 27.68 -21.17
N LEU A 590 -12.85 28.95 -21.34
CA LEU A 590 -12.45 29.59 -22.61
C LEU A 590 -10.98 30.01 -22.62
N GLY A 591 -10.39 30.08 -23.82
CA GLY A 591 -9.02 30.50 -24.06
C GLY A 591 -8.85 32.01 -24.19
N MET A 592 -7.63 32.44 -24.50
CA MET A 592 -7.32 33.85 -24.72
C MET A 592 -7.92 34.33 -26.05
N GLY A 593 -8.59 35.48 -26.03
CA GLY A 593 -9.19 36.07 -27.23
C GLY A 593 -10.51 35.43 -27.68
N ASP A 594 -10.95 34.33 -27.06
CA ASP A 594 -12.21 33.64 -27.39
C ASP A 594 -13.45 34.48 -27.12
N ILE A 595 -13.37 35.43 -26.19
CA ILE A 595 -14.43 36.38 -25.89
C ILE A 595 -13.88 37.78 -25.65
N PHE A 596 -14.73 38.77 -25.86
CA PHE A 596 -14.53 40.11 -25.30
C PHE A 596 -15.30 40.25 -24.01
N SER A 597 -14.57 40.44 -22.91
CA SER A 597 -15.14 40.52 -21.56
C SER A 597 -15.32 41.97 -21.14
N VAL A 598 -16.57 42.38 -20.93
CA VAL A 598 -16.95 43.70 -20.41
C VAL A 598 -17.41 43.52 -18.96
N ARG A 599 -16.66 44.07 -18.00
CA ARG A 599 -16.94 43.90 -16.56
C ARG A 599 -17.33 45.22 -15.91
N ILE A 600 -18.57 45.34 -15.45
CA ILE A 600 -19.11 46.57 -14.83
C ILE A 600 -19.99 46.20 -13.65
N ALA A 601 -19.95 46.98 -12.57
CA ALA A 601 -20.80 46.76 -11.40
C ALA A 601 -22.28 46.63 -11.77
N GLY A 602 -22.91 45.54 -11.34
CA GLY A 602 -24.29 45.22 -11.66
C GLY A 602 -24.58 45.01 -13.14
N ASN A 603 -23.55 44.77 -13.97
CA ASN A 603 -23.67 44.48 -15.41
C ASN A 603 -24.60 45.46 -16.16
N ILE A 604 -24.60 46.74 -15.75
CA ILE A 604 -25.47 47.79 -16.29
C ILE A 604 -25.11 48.16 -17.73
N SER A 605 -26.09 48.65 -18.49
CA SER A 605 -25.85 49.23 -19.81
C SER A 605 -25.52 50.71 -19.70
N SER A 606 -24.43 51.14 -20.35
CA SER A 606 -24.13 52.55 -20.57
C SER A 606 -23.75 52.78 -22.04
N ARG A 607 -23.65 54.03 -22.48
CA ARG A 607 -23.22 54.35 -23.85
C ARG A 607 -21.85 53.73 -24.19
N LYS A 608 -20.94 53.63 -23.22
CA LYS A 608 -19.62 52.99 -23.41
C LYS A 608 -19.75 51.48 -23.58
N VAL A 609 -20.67 50.83 -22.87
CA VAL A 609 -20.95 49.39 -22.99
C VAL A 609 -21.58 49.07 -24.34
N LEU A 610 -22.59 49.84 -24.73
CA LEU A 610 -23.24 49.74 -26.04
C LEU A 610 -22.20 49.87 -27.16
N ALA A 611 -21.37 50.90 -27.12
CA ALA A 611 -20.31 51.11 -28.12
C ALA A 611 -19.30 49.94 -28.15
N SER A 612 -18.95 49.39 -26.98
CA SER A 612 -18.04 48.24 -26.90
C SER A 612 -18.67 46.96 -27.47
N ALA A 613 -19.96 46.73 -27.22
CA ALA A 613 -20.71 45.61 -27.79
C ALA A 613 -20.91 45.77 -29.31
N GLU A 614 -21.18 46.99 -29.78
CA GLU A 614 -21.23 47.33 -31.20
C GLU A 614 -19.90 47.04 -31.88
N TYR A 615 -18.79 47.47 -31.29
CA TYR A 615 -17.45 47.15 -31.81
C TYR A 615 -17.22 45.63 -31.85
N GLY A 616 -17.50 44.92 -30.75
CA GLY A 616 -17.31 43.47 -30.67
C GLY A 616 -18.09 42.69 -31.74
N CYS A 617 -19.31 43.12 -32.06
CA CYS A 617 -20.16 42.43 -33.03
C CYS A 617 -19.95 42.92 -34.47
N ALA A 618 -19.98 44.23 -34.69
CA ALA A 618 -19.97 44.82 -36.03
C ALA A 618 -18.57 44.95 -36.63
N VAL A 619 -17.53 45.10 -35.78
CA VAL A 619 -16.13 45.25 -36.22
C VAL A 619 -15.36 43.95 -36.01
N ALA A 620 -15.40 43.39 -34.81
CA ALA A 620 -14.64 42.18 -34.46
C ALA A 620 -15.35 40.86 -34.79
N GLY A 621 -16.62 40.89 -35.19
CA GLY A 621 -17.34 39.73 -35.75
C GLY A 621 -17.98 38.76 -34.75
N ALA A 622 -18.02 39.09 -33.46
CA ALA A 622 -18.62 38.23 -32.43
C ALA A 622 -20.09 37.90 -32.74
N LYS A 623 -20.48 36.64 -32.51
CA LYS A 623 -21.81 36.11 -32.86
C LYS A 623 -22.82 36.14 -31.72
N LEU A 624 -22.37 36.37 -30.49
CA LEU A 624 -23.22 36.33 -29.30
C LEU A 624 -22.90 37.50 -28.37
N ILE A 625 -23.93 38.15 -27.82
CA ILE A 625 -23.81 39.02 -26.66
C ILE A 625 -24.45 38.30 -25.48
N LEU A 626 -23.66 37.97 -24.46
CA LEU A 626 -24.15 37.36 -23.23
C LEU A 626 -24.16 38.39 -22.11
N VAL A 627 -25.34 38.68 -21.54
CA VAL A 627 -25.49 39.49 -20.34
C VAL A 627 -25.60 38.55 -19.15
N MET A 628 -24.55 38.49 -18.32
CA MET A 628 -24.43 37.55 -17.22
C MET A 628 -24.46 38.26 -15.87
N GLY A 629 -25.59 38.15 -15.18
CA GLY A 629 -25.70 38.50 -13.75
C GLY A 629 -25.21 37.36 -12.87
N HIS A 630 -25.17 37.60 -11.55
CA HIS A 630 -24.84 36.55 -10.59
C HIS A 630 -25.63 36.67 -9.30
N THR A 631 -25.79 35.55 -8.59
CA THR A 631 -26.36 35.53 -7.24
C THR A 631 -25.47 36.28 -6.26
N ARG A 632 -26.07 36.84 -5.20
CA ARG A 632 -25.40 37.60 -4.13
C ARG A 632 -24.63 38.81 -4.65
N CYS A 633 -25.14 39.47 -5.69
CA CYS A 633 -24.50 40.67 -6.24
C CYS A 633 -24.56 41.84 -5.24
N GLY A 634 -23.39 42.28 -4.78
CA GLY A 634 -23.20 43.38 -3.85
C GLY A 634 -23.60 44.72 -4.44
N ALA A 635 -23.36 44.94 -5.74
CA ALA A 635 -23.80 46.17 -6.43
C ALA A 635 -25.34 46.30 -6.46
N VAL A 636 -26.05 45.21 -6.77
CA VAL A 636 -27.52 45.15 -6.73
C VAL A 636 -28.01 45.31 -5.28
N SER A 637 -27.39 44.59 -4.34
CA SER A 637 -27.72 44.66 -2.92
C SER A 637 -27.59 46.07 -2.36
N ALA A 638 -26.51 46.79 -2.72
CA ALA A 638 -26.31 48.17 -2.32
C ALA A 638 -27.36 49.11 -2.93
N ALA A 639 -27.66 48.96 -4.23
CA ALA A 639 -28.64 49.79 -4.91
C ALA A 639 -30.06 49.63 -4.34
N VAL A 640 -30.47 48.41 -4.02
CA VAL A 640 -31.78 48.12 -3.42
C VAL A 640 -31.85 48.62 -1.98
N LYS A 641 -30.80 48.43 -1.16
CA LYS A 641 -30.76 48.97 0.21
C LYS A 641 -30.87 50.51 0.22
N LEU A 642 -30.18 51.18 -0.70
CA LEU A 642 -30.29 52.64 -0.87
C LEU A 642 -31.71 53.06 -1.28
N LEU A 643 -32.36 52.30 -2.17
CA LEU A 643 -33.75 52.56 -2.58
C LEU A 643 -34.73 52.48 -1.40
N CYS A 644 -34.52 51.51 -0.50
CA CYS A 644 -35.42 51.24 0.62
C CYS A 644 -35.11 52.08 1.86
N SER A 645 -33.97 52.74 1.92
CA SER A 645 -33.60 53.63 3.02
C SER A 645 -34.15 55.04 2.79
N THR A 646 -34.83 55.61 3.79
CA THR A 646 -35.33 57.00 3.76
C THR A 646 -34.24 58.05 4.02
N GLN A 647 -33.01 57.63 4.36
CA GLN A 647 -31.94 58.51 4.84
C GLN A 647 -30.61 58.43 4.07
N MET A 648 -30.40 57.46 3.16
CA MET A 648 -29.13 57.33 2.43
C MET A 648 -29.30 57.66 0.94
N SER A 649 -28.82 58.84 0.52
CA SER A 649 -28.44 59.06 -0.88
C SER A 649 -27.04 58.48 -1.13
N ALA A 650 -26.69 58.19 -2.38
CA ALA A 650 -25.33 57.76 -2.73
C ALA A 650 -24.25 58.78 -2.30
N GLU A 651 -24.61 60.07 -2.27
CA GLU A 651 -23.78 61.17 -1.77
C GLU A 651 -23.62 61.12 -0.23
N ALA A 652 -24.69 60.79 0.51
CA ALA A 652 -24.65 60.61 1.97
C ALA A 652 -23.83 59.37 2.40
N ALA A 653 -23.71 58.37 1.52
CA ALA A 653 -22.85 57.19 1.72
C ALA A 653 -21.36 57.44 1.36
N GLY A 654 -20.99 58.67 0.97
CA GLY A 654 -19.60 59.06 0.69
C GLY A 654 -19.09 58.69 -0.69
N PHE A 655 -19.96 58.32 -1.64
CA PHE A 655 -19.57 57.94 -2.99
C PHE A 655 -19.87 59.03 -4.02
N GLU A 656 -18.85 59.58 -4.68
CA GLU A 656 -18.99 60.65 -5.68
C GLU A 656 -19.64 60.16 -7.00
N HIS A 657 -19.27 58.96 -7.47
CA HIS A 657 -19.69 58.46 -8.80
C HIS A 657 -20.57 57.21 -8.76
N PHE A 658 -20.84 56.65 -7.58
CA PHE A 658 -21.62 55.41 -7.46
C PHE A 658 -23.09 55.61 -7.85
N HIS A 659 -23.60 56.83 -7.75
CA HIS A 659 -24.97 57.18 -8.15
C HIS A 659 -25.29 56.83 -9.61
N TYR A 660 -24.31 56.87 -10.53
CA TYR A 660 -24.50 56.45 -11.93
C TYR A 660 -24.85 54.97 -12.06
N ILE A 661 -24.32 54.12 -11.17
CA ILE A 661 -24.62 52.69 -11.14
C ILE A 661 -25.94 52.43 -10.40
N VAL A 662 -26.12 53.09 -9.25
CA VAL A 662 -27.32 52.93 -8.42
C VAL A 662 -28.58 53.33 -9.18
N ASN A 663 -28.58 54.47 -9.86
CA ASN A 663 -29.73 54.95 -10.62
C ASN A 663 -30.13 54.00 -11.76
N GLU A 664 -29.16 53.32 -12.36
CA GLU A 664 -29.45 52.28 -13.35
C GLU A 664 -30.00 51.03 -12.69
N LEU A 665 -29.41 50.53 -11.61
CA LEU A 665 -29.87 49.31 -10.94
C LEU A 665 -31.25 49.46 -10.28
N GLN A 666 -31.57 50.64 -9.76
CA GLN A 666 -32.84 50.90 -9.09
C GLN A 666 -34.05 50.79 -10.02
N GLN A 667 -33.92 51.01 -11.33
CA GLN A 667 -35.05 50.82 -12.26
C GLN A 667 -35.37 49.33 -12.52
N SER A 668 -34.62 48.41 -11.92
CA SER A 668 -34.93 46.97 -11.90
C SER A 668 -35.53 46.50 -10.57
N ALA A 669 -35.75 47.42 -9.62
CA ALA A 669 -36.38 47.18 -8.34
C ALA A 669 -37.63 48.06 -8.18
N ASP A 670 -38.71 47.50 -7.64
CA ASP A 670 -39.98 48.20 -7.41
C ASP A 670 -40.13 48.53 -5.91
N GLN A 671 -40.99 49.51 -5.59
CA GLN A 671 -41.22 49.95 -4.22
C GLN A 671 -41.82 48.85 -3.31
N GLU A 672 -42.47 47.84 -3.89
CA GLU A 672 -42.97 46.65 -3.19
C GLU A 672 -41.83 45.80 -2.59
N ILE A 673 -40.68 45.74 -3.24
CA ILE A 673 -39.49 45.02 -2.78
C ILE A 673 -38.99 45.57 -1.44
N CYS A 674 -39.17 46.87 -1.20
CA CYS A 674 -38.77 47.53 0.04
C CYS A 674 -39.64 47.15 1.23
N ARG A 675 -40.92 46.80 1.03
CA ARG A 675 -41.79 46.27 2.09
C ARG A 675 -41.42 44.83 2.43
N ASP A 676 -41.14 44.02 1.42
CA ASP A 676 -40.71 42.62 1.58
C ASP A 676 -39.39 42.48 2.35
N LEU A 677 -38.47 43.45 2.24
CA LEU A 677 -37.13 43.36 2.85
C LEU A 677 -37.10 43.64 4.36
N SER A 678 -38.04 44.41 4.90
CA SER A 678 -38.08 44.74 6.33
C SER A 678 -38.62 43.59 7.21
N GLU A 679 -39.32 42.62 6.62
CA GLU A 679 -40.05 41.56 7.33
C GLU A 679 -39.38 40.18 7.20
N ARG A 680 -38.31 40.06 6.40
CA ARG A 680 -37.68 38.79 6.01
C ARG A 680 -36.36 38.55 6.72
N SER A 681 -36.02 37.27 6.87
CA SER A 681 -34.70 36.84 7.35
C SER A 681 -33.58 37.22 6.36
N ALA A 682 -32.32 37.19 6.80
CA ALA A 682 -31.17 37.54 5.96
C ALA A 682 -31.05 36.66 4.69
N GLU A 683 -31.46 35.39 4.78
CA GLU A 683 -31.43 34.43 3.66
C GLU A 683 -32.53 34.72 2.63
N GLU A 684 -33.73 35.03 3.10
CA GLU A 684 -34.86 35.43 2.25
C GLU A 684 -34.60 36.79 1.58
N ALA A 685 -33.96 37.73 2.29
CA ALA A 685 -33.51 38.99 1.71
C ALA A 685 -32.50 38.77 0.57
N GLY A 686 -31.58 37.82 0.73
CA GLY A 686 -30.65 37.42 -0.34
C GLY A 686 -31.37 36.90 -1.59
N THR A 687 -32.40 36.07 -1.41
CA THR A 687 -33.21 35.55 -2.52
C THR A 687 -33.92 36.68 -3.29
N VAL A 688 -34.43 37.70 -2.57
CA VAL A 688 -35.05 38.89 -3.19
C VAL A 688 -34.03 39.69 -4.01
N MET A 689 -32.79 39.84 -3.51
CA MET A 689 -31.72 40.50 -4.27
C MET A 689 -31.37 39.75 -5.55
N ASP A 690 -31.38 38.42 -5.53
CA ASP A 690 -31.13 37.59 -6.71
C ASP A 690 -32.23 37.74 -7.77
N VAL A 691 -33.48 37.95 -7.34
CA VAL A 691 -34.60 38.29 -8.24
C VAL A 691 -34.39 39.66 -8.90
N VAL A 692 -33.94 40.67 -8.15
CA VAL A 692 -33.62 41.99 -8.71
C VAL A 692 -32.45 41.89 -9.69
N ALA A 693 -31.41 41.13 -9.36
CA ALA A 693 -30.28 40.89 -10.25
C ALA A 693 -30.74 40.25 -11.57
N ARG A 694 -31.63 39.25 -11.51
CA ARG A 694 -32.26 38.63 -12.69
C ARG A 694 -33.07 39.64 -13.51
N ARG A 695 -33.92 40.45 -12.87
CA ARG A 695 -34.69 41.51 -13.56
C ARG A 695 -33.77 42.52 -14.25
N ASN A 696 -32.65 42.86 -13.62
CA ASN A 696 -31.64 43.72 -14.20
C ASN A 696 -30.99 43.10 -15.45
N VAL A 697 -30.63 41.82 -15.42
CA VAL A 697 -30.13 41.11 -16.62
C VAL A 697 -31.13 41.23 -17.78
N VAL A 698 -32.40 40.93 -17.54
CA VAL A 698 -33.47 41.02 -18.57
C VAL A 698 -33.58 42.45 -19.10
N ARG A 699 -33.61 43.45 -18.21
CA ARG A 699 -33.70 44.86 -18.61
C ARG A 699 -32.49 45.31 -19.44
N VAL A 700 -31.28 44.88 -19.09
CA VAL A 700 -30.06 45.20 -19.84
C VAL A 700 -30.08 44.55 -21.23
N VAL A 701 -30.52 43.30 -21.35
CA VAL A 701 -30.75 42.63 -22.65
C VAL A 701 -31.69 43.47 -23.53
N GLU A 702 -32.81 43.94 -22.97
CA GLU A 702 -33.75 44.79 -23.70
C GLU A 702 -33.16 46.15 -24.08
N GLN A 703 -32.39 46.77 -23.19
CA GLN A 703 -31.72 48.05 -23.47
C GLN A 703 -30.73 47.91 -24.62
N LEU A 704 -29.89 46.86 -24.62
CA LEU A 704 -28.95 46.59 -25.71
C LEU A 704 -29.67 46.45 -27.06
N HIS A 705 -30.82 45.78 -27.07
CA HIS A 705 -31.64 45.64 -28.26
C HIS A 705 -32.31 46.95 -28.71
N LYS A 706 -32.91 47.72 -27.78
CA LYS A 706 -33.70 48.91 -28.10
C LYS A 706 -32.86 50.16 -28.37
N GLN A 707 -31.70 50.28 -27.73
CA GLN A 707 -30.90 51.51 -27.75
C GLN A 707 -29.79 51.51 -28.82
N SER A 708 -29.48 50.36 -29.43
CA SER A 708 -28.52 50.26 -30.54
C SER A 708 -29.21 49.80 -31.82
N ARG A 709 -29.28 50.69 -32.81
CA ARG A 709 -29.76 50.33 -34.17
C ARG A 709 -28.83 49.35 -34.86
N THR A 710 -27.53 49.39 -34.55
CA THR A 710 -26.51 48.50 -35.11
C THR A 710 -26.75 47.06 -34.64
N ILE A 711 -26.86 46.86 -33.32
CA ILE A 711 -27.11 45.55 -32.72
C ILE A 711 -28.46 44.99 -33.17
N ASP A 712 -29.54 45.80 -33.16
CA ASP A 712 -30.85 45.40 -33.68
C ASP A 712 -30.78 44.96 -35.16
N GLY A 713 -30.06 45.72 -35.99
CA GLY A 713 -29.83 45.38 -37.39
C GLY A 713 -29.14 44.03 -37.58
N LEU A 714 -28.12 43.71 -36.78
CA LEU A 714 -27.41 42.42 -36.81
C LEU A 714 -28.29 41.25 -36.35
N ILE A 715 -29.12 41.46 -35.33
CA ILE A 715 -30.07 40.44 -34.84
C ILE A 715 -31.13 40.14 -35.91
N ARG A 716 -31.71 41.16 -36.54
CA ARG A 716 -32.71 40.98 -37.61
C ARG A 716 -32.15 40.22 -38.81
N LYS A 717 -30.86 40.42 -39.11
CA LYS A 717 -30.11 39.65 -40.12
C LYS A 717 -29.68 38.26 -39.66
N ARG A 718 -29.98 37.88 -38.41
CA ARG A 718 -29.58 36.62 -37.76
C ARG A 718 -28.06 36.40 -37.69
N GLN A 719 -27.29 37.49 -37.70
CA GLN A 719 -25.84 37.42 -37.62
C GLN A 719 -25.35 37.29 -36.17
N ILE A 720 -26.12 37.83 -35.22
CA ILE A 720 -25.82 37.72 -33.79
C ILE A 720 -27.09 37.38 -32.97
N ALA A 721 -26.90 36.93 -31.73
CA ALA A 721 -27.96 36.83 -30.72
C ALA A 721 -27.58 37.54 -29.42
N ILE A 722 -28.57 37.96 -28.62
CA ILE A 722 -28.39 38.42 -27.24
C ILE A 722 -29.04 37.42 -26.30
N VAL A 723 -28.34 37.02 -25.25
CA VAL A 723 -28.85 36.08 -24.23
C VAL A 723 -28.59 36.63 -22.84
N GLY A 724 -29.59 36.55 -21.97
CA GLY A 724 -29.43 36.80 -20.54
C GLY A 724 -29.09 35.52 -19.79
N ALA A 725 -28.26 35.61 -18.75
CA ALA A 725 -27.90 34.48 -17.91
C ALA A 725 -27.69 34.90 -16.45
N MET A 726 -27.94 33.96 -15.53
CA MET A 726 -27.68 34.09 -14.10
C MET A 726 -26.68 33.05 -13.65
N TYR A 727 -25.51 33.49 -13.17
CA TYR A 727 -24.47 32.65 -12.58
C TYR A 727 -24.69 32.50 -11.07
N ASP A 728 -24.79 31.27 -10.60
CA ASP A 728 -24.85 31.01 -9.16
C ASP A 728 -23.43 30.89 -8.59
N VAL A 729 -23.03 31.86 -7.77
CA VAL A 729 -21.68 31.91 -7.19
C VAL A 729 -21.40 30.78 -6.19
N VAL A 730 -22.43 30.08 -5.70
CA VAL A 730 -22.28 28.96 -4.76
C VAL A 730 -22.11 27.64 -5.49
N THR A 731 -22.96 27.37 -6.48
CA THR A 731 -22.97 26.08 -7.21
C THR A 731 -22.10 26.07 -8.45
N GLY A 732 -21.72 27.25 -8.97
CA GLY A 732 -21.02 27.41 -10.23
C GLY A 732 -21.90 27.19 -11.47
N ASN A 733 -23.21 26.97 -11.29
CA ASN A 733 -24.15 26.73 -12.38
C ASN A 733 -24.59 28.03 -13.06
N ILE A 734 -24.90 27.95 -14.36
CA ILE A 734 -25.51 29.06 -15.10
C ILE A 734 -26.92 28.70 -15.55
N GLU A 735 -27.87 29.54 -15.17
CA GLU A 735 -29.21 29.52 -15.73
C GLU A 735 -29.28 30.51 -16.91
N PHE A 736 -29.47 29.98 -18.12
CA PHE A 736 -29.69 30.78 -19.32
C PHE A 736 -31.18 31.13 -19.45
N LEU A 737 -31.50 32.42 -19.55
CA LEU A 737 -32.86 32.94 -19.60
C LEU A 737 -33.43 32.77 -21.03
N GLN A 738 -34.02 31.61 -21.31
CA GLN A 738 -34.43 31.17 -22.65
C GLN A 738 -35.52 32.05 -23.29
N ASP A 739 -36.35 32.72 -22.48
CA ASP A 739 -37.46 33.56 -22.98
C ASP A 739 -37.01 34.84 -23.71
N HIS A 740 -35.74 35.21 -23.60
CA HIS A 740 -35.17 36.44 -24.17
C HIS A 740 -34.18 36.21 -25.31
N LEU A 741 -34.12 34.99 -25.86
CA LEU A 741 -33.55 34.79 -27.19
C LEU A 741 -34.38 35.62 -28.18
N LEU A 742 -33.90 36.80 -28.58
CA LEU A 742 -34.54 37.65 -29.60
C LEU A 742 -34.57 37.01 -31.00
N VAL A 743 -34.25 35.72 -31.11
CA VAL A 743 -34.48 34.86 -32.26
C VAL A 743 -35.62 33.89 -31.91
N LYS A 744 -36.87 34.37 -31.80
CA LYS A 744 -38.02 33.45 -31.92
C LYS A 744 -38.08 32.98 -33.37
N GLU A 745 -37.66 31.74 -33.62
CA GLU A 745 -38.06 31.00 -34.80
C GLU A 745 -39.59 30.99 -34.83
N LYS A 746 -40.20 31.73 -35.76
CA LYS A 746 -41.53 31.34 -36.24
C LYS A 746 -41.35 30.00 -36.93
N ALA A 747 -41.65 28.92 -36.20
CA ALA A 747 -41.92 27.62 -36.79
C ALA A 747 -42.94 27.82 -37.91
N LYS A 748 -42.51 27.66 -39.16
CA LYS A 748 -43.42 27.43 -40.27
C LYS A 748 -43.96 26.02 -40.08
N LEU A 749 -45.14 25.92 -39.48
CA LEU A 749 -46.05 24.82 -39.76
C LEU A 749 -46.45 24.92 -41.24
N ARG A 750 -45.88 24.03 -42.05
CA ARG A 750 -46.51 23.47 -43.26
C ARG A 750 -46.28 21.98 -43.24
#